data_AF-A0AAJ7T170-F1
#
_entry.id   AF-A0AAJ7T170-F1
#
_cell.length_a   1.000
_cell.length_b   1.000
_cell.length_c   1.000
_cell.angle_alpha   90.00
_cell.angle_beta   90.00
_cell.angle_gamma   90.00
#
_symmetry.space_group_name_H-M   'P 1'
#
loop_
_entity.id
_entity.type
_entity.pdbx_description
1 polymer ?
#
loop_
_entity_poly.entity_id
_entity_poly.type
_entity_poly.pdbx_seq_one_letter_code
_entity_poly.pdbx_strand_id
1 'polypeptide(L)'
;MPMVLGDMSLMLLLLLLFCATGRDAAAGPAEFTNTWAAQVRGGPKAAVELAERHGLTYLGQIFEDYHHFRHHAVEKRSLSRHESLHTRLRQDTEVSWVEQQVAKVRRRKEVVTEPTDPEYAEQWYLENQEHHDLNVVSAWSLGYTGRGSIVSILDDGIEKDHPDLAANYDPDASFDINDNDPDPQPRYTPYNDNRHGTRCAGEVAAVANNNVCGVGIAYNAKIGGVRMLDGDVTDAVEASSLSLRPQHIHIYSASWGPEDDGKTVDGPASLARAAFQKGVAEGRGGLGSIFVWASGNGGRDEDSCNCDGYTNSVYTLSISSATQSGNVPWYSEACSSTLATTYSSGSLGQKQIVTTDLRMRCTSSHTGTSASAPLAAGIIALVLEANPKLTWRDMQHLVVRTSNPAFLSARDWVTNGVGRKVSHSYGYGLLDAGTMVSLATNWTTVGPQRICSIDLSSDHKSISDRLVVKQVVDACRGTGDHVTSLEHVQAKISLTFNRRGDLTIYLTSPAGTRSTLLAPRPHDFSSEGFDGWAFMTTHSWDEDPAGEWTLEIDKGSSHNYGTLINFTLVLYGTASGGDDIAETTPAQTPGPAAQPTGTSPSTPAPSPSATPSPTPRAACRQWDDKENCVACDPALLLHQGACVWECPAGFFAGAACLPCHASCAQCGGHSDSDCLSCPPGSELVFGEQRCATLPDAATDKRTARPATLSPMTTPNGTPALTAAPPPPPPPGPNNNSRIVPAASFAGGATRGGGSDVTGAAEAKVKGGTGDDTKAFSALLTGLVVCGVMAVLFCVVFGGLQLAAALRGKRPAYDAVSPRAEEDEEETSYSPRQDEAESEDEGPTGETKKFISAEAGVGRIHPK
;
A
#
# COMPACT_ATOMS: atom_id res chain seq x y z
N MET A 1 -57.69 10.94 40.30
CA MET A 1 -58.28 9.83 39.51
C MET A 1 -57.79 9.95 38.07
N PRO A 2 -57.71 8.85 37.30
CA PRO A 2 -56.47 8.56 36.57
C PRO A 2 -56.54 8.74 35.04
N MET A 3 -55.41 9.11 34.40
CA MET A 3 -55.02 8.67 33.04
C MET A 3 -53.59 9.10 32.60
N VAL A 4 -52.57 9.02 33.47
CA VAL A 4 -51.15 9.18 33.05
C VAL A 4 -50.27 8.16 33.78
N LEU A 5 -50.13 6.94 33.23
CA LEU A 5 -49.23 5.88 33.74
C LEU A 5 -49.03 4.69 32.78
N GLY A 6 -49.67 4.66 31.61
CA GLY A 6 -49.60 3.52 30.68
C GLY A 6 -48.35 3.53 29.78
N ASP A 7 -48.17 4.58 28.98
CA ASP A 7 -47.26 4.54 27.81
C ASP A 7 -45.78 4.44 28.16
N MET A 8 -45.33 5.00 29.29
CA MET A 8 -43.95 4.83 29.74
C MET A 8 -43.60 3.35 30.00
N SER A 9 -44.57 2.54 30.43
CA SER A 9 -44.33 1.11 30.65
C SER A 9 -44.22 0.33 29.34
N LEU A 10 -44.88 0.78 28.26
CA LEU A 10 -44.82 0.11 26.95
C LEU A 10 -43.53 0.46 26.20
N MET A 11 -43.11 1.73 26.24
CA MET A 11 -41.83 2.14 25.64
C MET A 11 -40.63 1.52 26.38
N LEU A 12 -40.69 1.42 27.71
CA LEU A 12 -39.65 0.72 28.48
C LEU A 12 -39.60 -0.78 28.14
N LEU A 13 -40.75 -1.42 27.88
CA LEU A 13 -40.80 -2.83 27.46
C LEU A 13 -40.18 -3.04 26.07
N LEU A 14 -40.43 -2.12 25.13
CA LEU A 14 -39.86 -2.16 23.77
C LEU A 14 -38.35 -1.89 23.77
N LEU A 15 -37.88 -0.94 24.58
CA LEU A 15 -36.44 -0.71 24.78
C LEU A 15 -35.76 -1.91 25.43
N LEU A 16 -36.37 -2.54 26.45
CA LEU A 16 -35.85 -3.76 27.06
C LEU A 16 -35.83 -4.95 26.08
N LEU A 17 -36.79 -5.05 25.17
CA LEU A 17 -36.79 -6.06 24.09
C LEU A 17 -35.66 -5.82 23.07
N PHE A 18 -35.41 -4.57 22.67
CA PHE A 18 -34.30 -4.23 21.76
C PHE A 18 -32.92 -4.42 22.41
N CYS A 19 -32.78 -4.07 23.70
CA CYS A 19 -31.55 -4.31 24.47
C CYS A 19 -31.33 -5.81 24.77
N ALA A 20 -32.37 -6.65 24.75
CA ALA A 20 -32.23 -8.09 24.99
C ALA A 20 -31.65 -8.86 23.78
N THR A 21 -31.76 -8.33 22.55
CA THR A 21 -31.16 -8.93 21.34
C THR A 21 -29.71 -8.51 21.08
N GLY A 22 -29.17 -7.55 21.83
CA GLY A 22 -27.82 -7.00 21.65
C GLY A 22 -26.71 -7.72 22.42
N ARG A 23 -26.53 -9.04 22.24
CA ARG A 23 -25.40 -9.79 22.80
C ARG A 23 -24.85 -10.86 21.85
N ASP A 24 -23.55 -10.77 21.58
CA ASP A 24 -22.63 -11.84 21.19
C ASP A 24 -23.08 -12.78 20.05
N ALA A 25 -23.35 -12.22 18.88
CA ALA A 25 -23.54 -12.95 17.61
C ALA A 25 -22.23 -13.58 17.05
N ALA A 26 -21.41 -14.17 17.92
CA ALA A 26 -20.15 -14.87 17.61
C ALA A 26 -20.11 -16.31 18.13
N ALA A 27 -21.16 -16.77 18.82
CA ALA A 27 -21.32 -18.16 19.24
C ALA A 27 -22.60 -18.76 18.63
N GLY A 28 -22.49 -19.92 17.99
CA GLY A 28 -23.64 -20.73 17.61
C GLY A 28 -24.42 -21.22 18.85
N PRO A 29 -25.69 -21.62 18.71
CA PRO A 29 -26.51 -22.08 19.82
C PRO A 29 -25.86 -23.26 20.54
N ALA A 30 -25.97 -23.29 21.88
CA ALA A 30 -25.29 -24.25 22.72
C ALA A 30 -25.78 -25.69 22.48
N GLU A 31 -25.00 -26.51 21.77
CA GLU A 31 -25.27 -27.95 21.60
C GLU A 31 -25.08 -28.69 22.94
N PHE A 32 -26.17 -28.96 23.65
CA PHE A 32 -26.17 -29.82 24.84
C PHE A 32 -25.94 -31.29 24.44
N THR A 33 -25.08 -31.98 25.19
CA THR A 33 -24.81 -33.42 25.03
C THR A 33 -25.76 -34.25 25.88
N ASN A 34 -25.74 -35.57 25.69
CA ASN A 34 -26.44 -36.52 26.56
C ASN A 34 -25.62 -36.94 27.80
N THR A 35 -24.70 -36.08 28.26
CA THR A 35 -23.84 -36.32 29.42
C THR A 35 -23.93 -35.21 30.46
N TRP A 36 -23.73 -35.58 31.72
CA TRP A 36 -23.74 -34.68 32.88
C TRP A 36 -22.42 -34.81 33.64
N ALA A 37 -21.93 -33.70 34.16
CA ALA A 37 -20.98 -33.71 35.27
C ALA A 37 -21.75 -33.35 36.55
N ALA A 38 -21.49 -34.05 37.63
CA ALA A 38 -22.05 -33.73 38.95
C ALA A 38 -21.00 -33.93 40.04
N GLN A 39 -21.06 -33.09 41.08
CA GLN A 39 -20.27 -33.27 42.30
C GLN A 39 -21.09 -34.13 43.26
N VAL A 40 -20.60 -35.32 43.59
CA VAL A 40 -21.30 -36.34 44.39
C VAL A 40 -20.48 -36.70 45.61
N ARG A 41 -21.03 -36.44 46.79
CA ARG A 41 -20.36 -36.73 48.07
C ARG A 41 -20.30 -38.24 48.29
N GLY A 42 -19.18 -38.73 48.82
CA GLY A 42 -18.94 -40.17 49.00
C GLY A 42 -18.20 -40.83 47.83
N GLY A 43 -17.81 -40.06 46.81
CA GLY A 43 -16.90 -40.47 45.76
C GLY A 43 -17.46 -41.57 44.84
N PRO A 44 -16.59 -42.37 44.19
CA PRO A 44 -16.98 -43.28 43.10
C PRO A 44 -18.08 -44.30 43.41
N LYS A 45 -18.29 -44.69 44.67
CA LYS A 45 -19.39 -45.61 45.05
C LYS A 45 -20.74 -44.91 45.05
N ALA A 46 -20.86 -43.80 45.79
CA ALA A 46 -22.06 -42.96 45.78
C ALA A 46 -22.39 -42.46 44.37
N ALA A 47 -21.38 -42.20 43.53
CA ALA A 47 -21.58 -41.87 42.12
C ALA A 47 -22.19 -43.03 41.30
N VAL A 48 -21.76 -44.28 41.50
CA VAL A 48 -22.39 -45.45 40.85
C VAL A 48 -23.83 -45.63 41.34
N GLU A 49 -24.05 -45.54 42.66
CA GLU A 49 -25.39 -45.69 43.26
C GLU A 49 -26.34 -44.58 42.79
N LEU A 50 -25.88 -43.32 42.72
CA LEU A 50 -26.62 -42.21 42.11
C LEU A 50 -26.96 -42.48 40.63
N ALA A 51 -26.02 -43.05 39.86
CA ALA A 51 -26.25 -43.36 38.46
C ALA A 51 -27.37 -44.40 38.30
N GLU A 52 -27.34 -45.48 39.09
CA GLU A 52 -28.41 -46.48 39.13
C GLU A 52 -29.76 -45.86 39.56
N ARG A 53 -29.76 -45.03 40.63
CA ARG A 53 -30.98 -44.36 41.15
C ARG A 53 -31.64 -43.42 40.14
N HIS A 54 -30.90 -42.80 39.22
CA HIS A 54 -31.42 -41.86 38.22
C HIS A 54 -31.48 -42.39 36.78
N GLY A 55 -31.12 -43.65 36.54
CA GLY A 55 -31.17 -44.27 35.19
C GLY A 55 -30.05 -43.81 34.26
N LEU A 56 -28.85 -43.58 34.80
CA LEU A 56 -27.67 -43.09 34.10
C LEU A 56 -26.60 -44.17 33.97
N THR A 57 -25.78 -44.09 32.92
CA THR A 57 -24.46 -44.72 32.92
C THR A 57 -23.50 -43.86 33.73
N TYR A 58 -22.84 -44.42 34.74
CA TYR A 58 -21.62 -43.82 35.28
C TYR A 58 -20.49 -43.98 34.24
N LEU A 59 -19.79 -42.89 33.92
CA LEU A 59 -18.69 -42.89 32.95
C LEU A 59 -17.30 -42.81 33.62
N GLY A 60 -17.23 -42.42 34.89
CA GLY A 60 -15.99 -42.31 35.65
C GLY A 60 -15.91 -41.05 36.52
N GLN A 61 -14.83 -40.97 37.29
CA GLN A 61 -14.44 -39.80 38.08
C GLN A 61 -13.67 -38.83 37.19
N ILE A 62 -13.92 -37.52 37.34
CA ILE A 62 -13.24 -36.47 36.58
C ILE A 62 -12.03 -35.98 37.41
N PHE A 63 -12.29 -35.56 38.65
CA PHE A 63 -11.32 -35.27 39.71
C PHE A 63 -12.10 -35.17 41.03
N GLU A 64 -11.51 -35.53 42.17
CA GLU A 64 -12.15 -35.40 43.50
C GLU A 64 -13.59 -35.95 43.52
N ASP A 65 -14.55 -35.28 44.17
CA ASP A 65 -15.97 -35.65 44.17
C ASP A 65 -16.70 -35.35 42.84
N TYR A 66 -16.02 -34.93 41.75
CA TYR A 66 -16.64 -34.68 40.45
C TYR A 66 -16.68 -35.93 39.58
N HIS A 67 -17.87 -36.27 39.11
CA HIS A 67 -18.21 -37.51 38.43
C HIS A 67 -18.94 -37.24 37.11
N HIS A 68 -18.73 -38.11 36.12
CA HIS A 68 -19.28 -37.98 34.77
C HIS A 68 -20.33 -39.08 34.49
N PHE A 69 -21.42 -38.69 33.86
CA PHE A 69 -22.62 -39.51 33.66
C PHE A 69 -23.17 -39.40 32.23
N ARG A 70 -23.94 -40.39 31.80
CA ARG A 70 -24.67 -40.38 30.51
C ARG A 70 -26.12 -40.80 30.71
N HIS A 71 -27.05 -40.17 30.00
CA HIS A 71 -28.43 -40.64 29.91
C HIS A 71 -28.69 -41.21 28.52
N HIS A 72 -29.07 -42.49 28.45
CA HIS A 72 -29.22 -43.20 27.16
C HIS A 72 -30.35 -42.66 26.28
N ALA A 73 -31.41 -42.10 26.89
CA ALA A 73 -32.58 -41.57 26.19
C ALA A 73 -32.60 -40.03 26.08
N VAL A 74 -31.46 -39.36 26.27
CA VAL A 74 -31.30 -37.95 25.86
C VAL A 74 -30.55 -37.90 24.54
N GLU A 75 -31.02 -37.07 23.62
CA GLU A 75 -30.38 -36.84 22.33
C GLU A 75 -29.05 -36.07 22.45
N LYS A 76 -28.13 -36.36 21.54
CA LYS A 76 -26.85 -35.67 21.45
C LYS A 76 -26.98 -34.49 20.48
N ARG A 77 -26.60 -33.28 20.91
CA ARG A 77 -26.81 -31.99 20.22
C ARG A 77 -28.23 -31.43 20.35
N SER A 78 -28.80 -31.50 21.54
CA SER A 78 -30.02 -30.73 21.84
C SER A 78 -29.69 -29.23 21.85
N LEU A 79 -30.59 -28.38 21.33
CA LEU A 79 -30.49 -26.92 21.42
C LEU A 79 -30.99 -26.37 22.79
N SER A 80 -31.42 -27.24 23.70
CA SER A 80 -31.93 -26.89 25.03
C SER A 80 -31.52 -27.90 26.10
N ARG A 81 -31.39 -27.45 27.35
CA ARG A 81 -31.09 -28.31 28.50
C ARG A 81 -32.28 -29.25 28.78
N HIS A 82 -32.00 -30.51 29.10
CA HIS A 82 -32.98 -31.49 29.51
C HIS A 82 -33.35 -31.33 31.02
N GLU A 83 -34.12 -30.27 31.30
CA GLU A 83 -34.38 -29.74 32.65
C GLU A 83 -34.98 -30.75 33.64
N SER A 84 -35.77 -31.74 33.19
CA SER A 84 -36.41 -32.73 34.06
C SER A 84 -35.43 -33.73 34.70
N LEU A 85 -34.28 -33.99 34.05
CA LEU A 85 -33.20 -34.80 34.62
C LEU A 85 -32.26 -33.93 35.46
N HIS A 86 -31.93 -32.74 34.94
CA HIS A 86 -31.08 -31.78 35.62
C HIS A 86 -31.65 -31.34 36.98
N THR A 87 -32.97 -31.13 37.03
CA THR A 87 -33.69 -30.80 38.28
C THR A 87 -33.69 -31.97 39.26
N ARG A 88 -33.95 -33.22 38.80
CA ARG A 88 -33.92 -34.42 39.67
C ARG A 88 -32.54 -34.66 40.27
N LEU A 89 -31.47 -34.50 39.49
CA LEU A 89 -30.10 -34.60 40.00
C LEU A 89 -29.77 -33.48 40.98
N ARG A 90 -30.20 -32.23 40.71
CA ARG A 90 -29.99 -31.08 41.60
C ARG A 90 -30.77 -31.16 42.91
N GLN A 91 -31.79 -32.02 42.98
CA GLN A 91 -32.59 -32.28 44.18
C GLN A 91 -32.10 -33.50 44.98
N ASP A 92 -31.09 -34.22 44.50
CA ASP A 92 -30.54 -35.37 45.20
C ASP A 92 -29.63 -34.95 46.36
N THR A 93 -29.81 -35.55 47.54
CA THR A 93 -29.08 -35.17 48.76
C THR A 93 -27.57 -35.43 48.71
N GLU A 94 -27.13 -36.31 47.80
CA GLU A 94 -25.70 -36.61 47.60
C GLU A 94 -25.03 -35.66 46.61
N VAL A 95 -25.80 -34.90 45.82
CA VAL A 95 -25.33 -34.02 44.75
C VAL A 95 -25.23 -32.57 45.22
N SER A 96 -24.02 -32.02 45.33
CA SER A 96 -23.81 -30.60 45.67
C SER A 96 -23.78 -29.67 44.44
N TRP A 97 -23.51 -30.21 43.25
CA TRP A 97 -23.50 -29.47 41.99
C TRP A 97 -23.80 -30.40 40.82
N VAL A 98 -24.47 -29.91 39.77
CA VAL A 98 -24.70 -30.66 38.53
C VAL A 98 -24.89 -29.71 37.34
N GLU A 99 -24.25 -30.06 36.21
CA GLU A 99 -24.48 -29.44 34.90
C GLU A 99 -24.46 -30.44 33.74
N GLN A 100 -25.46 -30.32 32.87
CA GLN A 100 -25.47 -30.98 31.56
C GLN A 100 -24.34 -30.40 30.70
N GLN A 101 -23.55 -31.28 30.08
CA GLN A 101 -22.39 -30.85 29.33
C GLN A 101 -22.80 -30.23 27.98
N VAL A 102 -22.05 -29.24 27.53
CA VAL A 102 -22.26 -28.54 26.26
C VAL A 102 -21.05 -28.81 25.37
N ALA A 103 -21.27 -29.18 24.12
CA ALA A 103 -20.22 -29.37 23.15
C ALA A 103 -19.53 -28.02 22.87
N LYS A 104 -18.27 -27.89 23.30
CA LYS A 104 -17.44 -26.72 23.00
C LYS A 104 -16.70 -26.94 21.69
N VAL A 105 -16.94 -26.07 20.71
CA VAL A 105 -16.09 -25.98 19.52
C VAL A 105 -14.70 -25.54 19.97
N ARG A 106 -13.71 -26.40 19.79
CA ARG A 106 -12.29 -26.09 20.01
C ARG A 106 -11.56 -26.37 18.70
N ARG A 107 -11.14 -25.32 18.01
CA ARG A 107 -10.14 -25.45 16.93
C ARG A 107 -8.78 -25.69 17.59
N ARG A 108 -7.94 -26.52 16.96
CA ARG A 108 -6.51 -26.57 17.30
C ARG A 108 -5.93 -25.20 16.94
N LYS A 109 -5.15 -24.56 17.84
CA LYS A 109 -4.18 -23.58 17.38
C LYS A 109 -3.15 -24.36 16.58
N GLU A 110 -3.15 -24.17 15.27
CA GLU A 110 -2.02 -24.59 14.46
C GLU A 110 -0.82 -23.78 14.95
N VAL A 111 0.22 -24.48 15.40
CA VAL A 111 1.48 -23.84 15.75
C VAL A 111 2.11 -23.53 14.41
N VAL A 112 2.23 -22.25 14.10
CA VAL A 112 2.93 -21.76 12.92
C VAL A 112 4.39 -22.11 13.10
N THR A 113 4.82 -23.16 12.43
CA THR A 113 6.23 -23.48 12.23
C THR A 113 6.76 -22.58 11.11
N GLU A 114 7.99 -22.08 11.29
CA GLU A 114 8.75 -21.41 10.23
C GLU A 114 8.71 -22.23 8.93
N PRO A 115 8.53 -21.59 7.76
CA PRO A 115 8.56 -22.26 6.46
C PRO A 115 9.84 -23.08 6.25
N THR A 116 9.70 -24.33 5.80
CA THR A 116 10.83 -25.26 5.64
C THR A 116 11.55 -25.17 4.28
N ASP A 117 11.31 -24.11 3.52
CA ASP A 117 11.66 -24.05 2.09
C ASP A 117 13.10 -23.54 1.86
N PRO A 118 13.81 -24.04 0.84
CA PRO A 118 15.28 -23.97 0.80
C PRO A 118 15.89 -22.57 0.84
N GLU A 119 15.19 -21.58 0.28
CA GLU A 119 15.65 -20.20 0.14
C GLU A 119 14.93 -19.24 1.12
N TYR A 120 14.08 -19.75 2.04
CA TYR A 120 13.39 -18.90 3.05
C TYR A 120 14.37 -18.08 3.89
N ALA A 121 15.49 -18.69 4.30
CA ALA A 121 16.57 -18.00 5.03
C ALA A 121 17.28 -16.89 4.22
N GLU A 122 17.08 -16.85 2.89
CA GLU A 122 17.56 -15.77 2.03
C GLU A 122 16.50 -14.68 1.78
N GLN A 123 15.22 -14.92 2.11
CA GLN A 123 14.12 -13.95 2.10
C GLN A 123 14.16 -13.01 3.32
N TRP A 124 15.29 -12.31 3.48
CA TRP A 124 15.62 -11.37 4.56
C TRP A 124 14.59 -10.27 4.87
N TYR A 125 13.67 -10.02 3.94
CA TYR A 125 12.60 -9.03 4.05
C TYR A 125 11.33 -9.59 4.72
N LEU A 126 11.23 -10.91 4.91
CA LEU A 126 10.15 -11.60 5.64
C LEU A 126 10.48 -11.75 7.12
N GLU A 127 11.73 -12.09 7.43
CA GLU A 127 12.25 -12.33 8.77
C GLU A 127 13.74 -11.96 8.85
N ASN A 128 14.10 -11.16 9.84
CA ASN A 128 15.46 -10.71 10.10
C ASN A 128 15.76 -10.73 11.61
N GLN A 129 16.97 -11.16 12.00
CA GLN A 129 17.40 -11.21 13.40
C GLN A 129 17.47 -9.82 14.06
N GLU A 130 17.59 -8.76 13.28
CA GLU A 130 17.56 -7.38 13.74
C GLU A 130 16.14 -6.75 13.73
N HIS A 131 15.13 -7.50 13.27
CA HIS A 131 13.76 -7.01 13.00
C HIS A 131 13.69 -5.85 11.99
N HIS A 132 14.69 -5.75 11.11
CA HIS A 132 14.67 -4.95 9.89
C HIS A 132 14.03 -5.79 8.76
N ASP A 133 12.73 -6.07 8.89
CA ASP A 133 11.89 -6.87 7.98
C ASP A 133 10.44 -6.30 7.92
N LEU A 134 9.55 -6.91 7.12
CA LEU A 134 8.16 -6.47 6.93
C LEU A 134 7.19 -6.94 8.06
N ASN A 135 7.70 -7.49 9.16
CA ASN A 135 6.96 -8.05 10.30
C ASN A 135 5.93 -9.13 9.90
N VAL A 136 6.24 -9.89 8.84
CA VAL A 136 5.31 -10.86 8.21
C VAL A 136 5.10 -12.07 9.11
N VAL A 137 6.16 -12.55 9.80
CA VAL A 137 6.07 -13.66 10.76
C VAL A 137 5.10 -13.35 11.91
N SER A 138 4.95 -12.08 12.32
CA SER A 138 3.95 -11.67 13.31
C SER A 138 2.52 -11.89 12.80
N ALA A 139 2.22 -11.45 11.58
CA ALA A 139 0.91 -11.69 10.94
C ALA A 139 0.62 -13.20 10.76
N TRP A 140 1.62 -13.97 10.33
CA TRP A 140 1.52 -15.43 10.26
C TRP A 140 1.23 -16.03 11.64
N SER A 141 1.94 -15.63 12.70
CA SER A 141 1.77 -16.15 14.07
C SER A 141 0.37 -15.90 14.66
N LEU A 142 -0.32 -14.85 14.21
CA LEU A 142 -1.71 -14.56 14.55
C LEU A 142 -2.71 -15.49 13.83
N GLY A 143 -2.25 -16.20 12.80
CA GLY A 143 -3.00 -17.22 12.05
C GLY A 143 -3.45 -16.80 10.65
N TYR A 144 -2.92 -15.70 10.11
CA TYR A 144 -3.29 -15.17 8.80
C TYR A 144 -2.20 -15.46 7.76
N THR A 145 -2.58 -16.08 6.65
CA THR A 145 -1.67 -16.55 5.59
C THR A 145 -2.18 -16.20 4.19
N GLY A 146 -3.20 -15.34 4.11
CA GLY A 146 -3.83 -14.86 2.88
C GLY A 146 -5.05 -15.68 2.45
N ARG A 147 -5.53 -16.60 3.30
CA ARG A 147 -6.49 -17.64 2.93
C ARG A 147 -7.84 -17.05 2.53
N GLY A 148 -8.18 -17.20 1.25
CA GLY A 148 -9.40 -16.65 0.66
C GLY A 148 -9.26 -15.23 0.13
N SER A 149 -8.08 -14.62 0.22
CA SER A 149 -7.71 -13.47 -0.60
C SER A 149 -7.34 -13.94 -2.00
N ILE A 150 -7.67 -13.14 -3.02
CA ILE A 150 -7.45 -13.44 -4.43
C ILE A 150 -6.72 -12.25 -5.07
N VAL A 151 -5.51 -12.50 -5.57
CA VAL A 151 -4.61 -11.49 -6.11
C VAL A 151 -4.37 -11.76 -7.60
N SER A 152 -4.29 -10.71 -8.40
CA SER A 152 -3.91 -10.77 -9.82
C SER A 152 -2.70 -9.89 -10.08
N ILE A 153 -1.68 -10.45 -10.72
CA ILE A 153 -0.54 -9.70 -11.26
C ILE A 153 -0.92 -9.18 -12.67
N LEU A 154 -0.76 -7.90 -12.98
CA LEU A 154 -1.06 -7.32 -14.30
C LEU A 154 0.25 -7.01 -15.04
N ASP A 155 0.74 -7.90 -15.90
CA ASP A 155 2.15 -7.91 -16.31
C ASP A 155 2.42 -8.71 -17.61
N ASP A 156 3.60 -9.33 -17.77
CA ASP A 156 4.04 -10.14 -18.91
C ASP A 156 3.53 -11.60 -18.92
N GLY A 157 2.85 -12.02 -17.85
CA GLY A 157 2.22 -13.34 -17.67
C GLY A 157 2.60 -14.03 -16.37
N ILE A 158 2.06 -15.24 -16.15
CA ILE A 158 2.36 -16.08 -14.99
C ILE A 158 2.61 -17.53 -15.40
N GLU A 159 3.77 -18.08 -15.04
CA GLU A 159 4.09 -19.50 -15.22
C GLU A 159 3.22 -20.34 -14.26
N LYS A 160 1.95 -20.53 -14.61
CA LYS A 160 0.91 -21.15 -13.77
C LYS A 160 1.22 -22.60 -13.37
N ASP A 161 2.08 -23.27 -14.13
CA ASP A 161 2.59 -24.62 -13.88
C ASP A 161 3.94 -24.63 -13.13
N HIS A 162 4.42 -23.46 -12.67
CA HIS A 162 5.56 -23.38 -11.75
C HIS A 162 5.28 -24.19 -10.49
N PRO A 163 6.20 -25.08 -10.05
CA PRO A 163 5.96 -25.99 -8.93
C PRO A 163 5.61 -25.28 -7.62
N ASP A 164 6.04 -24.02 -7.47
CA ASP A 164 5.84 -23.18 -6.31
C ASP A 164 4.63 -22.23 -6.45
N LEU A 165 3.98 -22.17 -7.62
CA LEU A 165 2.75 -21.39 -7.85
C LEU A 165 1.52 -22.28 -8.07
N ALA A 166 1.66 -23.45 -8.69
CA ALA A 166 0.56 -24.24 -9.25
C ALA A 166 -0.54 -24.68 -8.25
N ALA A 167 -0.24 -24.77 -6.95
CA ALA A 167 -1.25 -25.04 -5.92
C ALA A 167 -2.07 -23.79 -5.53
N ASN A 168 -1.44 -22.62 -5.55
CA ASN A 168 -2.06 -21.32 -5.29
C ASN A 168 -2.60 -20.65 -6.56
N TYR A 169 -2.25 -21.15 -7.76
CA TYR A 169 -2.78 -20.63 -9.01
C TYR A 169 -4.32 -20.64 -9.04
N ASP A 170 -4.88 -19.62 -9.67
CA ASP A 170 -6.31 -19.46 -9.92
C ASP A 170 -6.60 -19.02 -11.37
N PRO A 171 -7.20 -19.87 -12.21
CA PRO A 171 -7.60 -19.50 -13.56
C PRO A 171 -8.76 -18.48 -13.56
N ASP A 172 -9.49 -18.32 -12.45
CA ASP A 172 -10.52 -17.28 -12.33
C ASP A 172 -9.98 -15.90 -11.90
N ALA A 173 -8.71 -15.84 -11.51
CA ALA A 173 -7.94 -14.61 -11.31
C ALA A 173 -7.02 -14.27 -12.51
N SER A 174 -7.16 -14.96 -13.65
CA SER A 174 -6.20 -14.92 -14.76
C SER A 174 -6.83 -14.62 -16.12
N PHE A 175 -6.07 -14.07 -17.08
CA PHE A 175 -6.44 -13.98 -18.51
C PHE A 175 -5.25 -13.58 -19.40
N ASP A 176 -5.29 -13.89 -20.69
CA ASP A 176 -4.36 -13.34 -21.68
C ASP A 176 -5.05 -12.27 -22.54
N ILE A 177 -4.65 -11.01 -22.38
CA ILE A 177 -5.21 -9.87 -23.12
C ILE A 177 -4.42 -9.62 -24.42
N ASN A 178 -3.18 -10.09 -24.52
CA ASN A 178 -2.35 -9.93 -25.73
C ASN A 178 -2.80 -10.87 -26.86
N ASP A 179 -3.05 -12.14 -26.55
CA ASP A 179 -3.53 -13.17 -27.49
C ASP A 179 -5.04 -13.46 -27.36
N ASN A 180 -5.73 -12.85 -26.38
CA ASN A 180 -7.19 -12.90 -26.14
C ASN A 180 -7.71 -14.34 -25.86
N ASP A 181 -7.16 -15.00 -24.85
CA ASP A 181 -7.59 -16.32 -24.38
C ASP A 181 -7.40 -16.47 -22.84
N PRO A 182 -7.88 -17.54 -22.17
CA PRO A 182 -7.83 -17.62 -20.71
C PRO A 182 -6.48 -18.06 -20.12
N ASP A 183 -5.45 -18.36 -20.92
CA ASP A 183 -4.16 -18.90 -20.44
C ASP A 183 -3.01 -17.85 -20.45
N PRO A 184 -2.66 -17.25 -19.29
CA PRO A 184 -1.64 -16.19 -19.20
C PRO A 184 -0.18 -16.70 -19.23
N GLN A 185 0.11 -17.85 -19.86
CA GLN A 185 1.46 -18.44 -19.86
C GLN A 185 2.48 -17.48 -20.52
N PRO A 186 3.61 -17.14 -19.88
CA PRO A 186 4.60 -16.26 -20.47
C PRO A 186 5.23 -16.87 -21.74
N ARG A 187 5.31 -16.07 -22.80
CA ARG A 187 5.96 -16.45 -24.06
C ARG A 187 7.48 -16.54 -23.86
N TYR A 188 8.00 -17.76 -23.70
CA TYR A 188 9.42 -18.03 -23.49
C TYR A 188 10.34 -17.50 -24.61
N THR A 189 11.23 -16.55 -24.28
CA THR A 189 12.27 -16.04 -25.19
C THR A 189 13.68 -16.52 -24.78
N PRO A 190 14.70 -16.45 -25.65
CA PRO A 190 16.09 -16.79 -25.28
C PRO A 190 16.69 -15.91 -24.17
N TYR A 191 16.15 -14.71 -23.98
CA TYR A 191 16.59 -13.73 -22.97
C TYR A 191 15.72 -13.75 -21.70
N ASN A 192 14.67 -14.59 -21.69
CA ASN A 192 13.64 -14.65 -20.65
C ASN A 192 13.01 -13.28 -20.40
N ASP A 193 12.63 -12.56 -21.46
CA ASP A 193 12.08 -11.20 -21.35
C ASP A 193 10.81 -11.21 -20.50
N ASN A 194 9.88 -12.12 -20.85
CA ASN A 194 8.62 -12.34 -20.15
C ASN A 194 8.81 -13.22 -18.91
N ARG A 195 9.40 -12.67 -17.85
CA ARG A 195 9.69 -13.34 -16.56
C ARG A 195 9.19 -12.58 -15.35
N HIS A 196 8.74 -11.35 -15.54
CA HIS A 196 8.51 -10.36 -14.50
C HIS A 196 7.26 -10.69 -13.68
N GLY A 197 6.11 -10.93 -14.31
CA GLY A 197 4.88 -11.29 -13.62
C GLY A 197 4.98 -12.63 -12.86
N THR A 198 5.82 -13.54 -13.34
CA THR A 198 6.15 -14.81 -12.65
C THR A 198 7.01 -14.62 -11.40
N ARG A 199 7.81 -13.55 -11.32
CA ARG A 199 8.58 -13.18 -10.11
C ARG A 199 7.67 -12.51 -9.09
N CYS A 200 6.85 -11.55 -9.53
CA CYS A 200 5.86 -10.88 -8.70
C CYS A 200 4.83 -11.85 -8.10
N ALA A 201 4.40 -12.88 -8.83
CA ALA A 201 3.48 -13.89 -8.34
C ALA A 201 4.02 -14.69 -7.14
N GLY A 202 5.33 -14.99 -7.11
CA GLY A 202 5.97 -15.72 -6.02
C GLY A 202 6.04 -14.91 -4.73
N GLU A 203 6.36 -13.61 -4.83
CA GLU A 203 6.42 -12.69 -3.68
C GLU A 203 5.08 -12.60 -2.95
N VAL A 204 3.98 -12.61 -3.70
CA VAL A 204 2.63 -12.68 -3.15
C VAL A 204 2.34 -14.08 -2.58
N ALA A 205 2.50 -15.15 -3.36
CA ALA A 205 1.86 -16.44 -3.06
C ALA A 205 2.64 -17.71 -3.46
N ALA A 206 3.98 -17.69 -3.46
CA ALA A 206 4.77 -18.93 -3.45
C ALA A 206 4.35 -19.86 -2.29
N VAL A 207 4.38 -21.18 -2.52
CA VAL A 207 3.67 -22.19 -1.72
C VAL A 207 4.56 -22.72 -0.60
N ALA A 208 4.44 -22.16 0.60
CA ALA A 208 5.19 -22.59 1.77
C ALA A 208 5.08 -24.10 2.08
N ASN A 209 6.18 -24.67 2.54
CA ASN A 209 6.42 -26.05 2.98
C ASN A 209 6.29 -27.08 1.84
N ASN A 210 6.77 -26.75 0.64
CA ASN A 210 6.81 -27.62 -0.53
C ASN A 210 8.24 -28.12 -0.88
N ASN A 211 9.29 -27.58 -0.24
CA ASN A 211 10.71 -27.84 -0.55
C ASN A 211 11.14 -27.31 -1.95
N VAL A 212 10.65 -26.14 -2.35
CA VAL A 212 10.96 -25.45 -3.62
C VAL A 212 11.15 -23.97 -3.34
N CYS A 213 12.22 -23.36 -3.86
CA CYS A 213 12.47 -21.91 -3.76
C CYS A 213 12.24 -21.36 -2.34
N GLY A 214 11.28 -20.44 -2.16
CA GLY A 214 10.97 -19.80 -0.89
C GLY A 214 9.48 -19.86 -0.56
N VAL A 215 8.92 -18.72 -0.15
CA VAL A 215 7.54 -18.60 0.34
C VAL A 215 6.99 -17.20 0.07
N GLY A 216 5.75 -17.09 -0.39
CA GLY A 216 5.08 -15.81 -0.58
C GLY A 216 4.55 -15.24 0.73
N ILE A 217 4.45 -13.91 0.84
CA ILE A 217 3.90 -13.27 2.06
C ILE A 217 2.50 -13.81 2.39
N ALA A 218 1.69 -14.09 1.38
CA ALA A 218 0.35 -14.64 1.46
C ALA A 218 0.29 -16.06 0.84
N TYR A 219 1.11 -16.98 1.33
CA TYR A 219 1.26 -18.35 0.81
C TYR A 219 0.01 -19.27 0.85
N ASN A 220 -1.15 -18.80 1.31
CA ASN A 220 -2.46 -19.47 1.13
C ASN A 220 -3.50 -18.59 0.40
N ALA A 221 -3.10 -17.43 -0.13
CA ALA A 221 -3.91 -16.69 -1.09
C ALA A 221 -3.99 -17.42 -2.43
N LYS A 222 -4.99 -17.04 -3.23
CA LYS A 222 -5.06 -17.41 -4.64
C LYS A 222 -4.39 -16.35 -5.50
N ILE A 223 -3.61 -16.80 -6.47
CA ILE A 223 -2.80 -15.96 -7.36
C ILE A 223 -3.15 -16.23 -8.82
N GLY A 224 -3.45 -15.18 -9.56
CA GLY A 224 -3.59 -15.20 -11.00
C GLY A 224 -2.66 -14.19 -11.66
N GLY A 225 -2.66 -14.20 -12.98
CA GLY A 225 -1.89 -13.27 -13.78
C GLY A 225 -2.65 -12.87 -15.03
N VAL A 226 -2.49 -11.61 -15.43
CA VAL A 226 -2.95 -11.08 -16.70
C VAL A 226 -1.74 -10.81 -17.57
N ARG A 227 -1.60 -11.56 -18.67
CA ARG A 227 -0.60 -11.26 -19.70
C ARG A 227 -1.15 -10.12 -20.56
N MET A 228 -0.56 -8.95 -20.38
CA MET A 228 -0.94 -7.70 -21.07
C MET A 228 0.25 -6.84 -21.53
N LEU A 229 1.46 -7.06 -21.01
CA LEU A 229 2.68 -6.34 -21.43
C LEU A 229 3.44 -6.97 -22.61
N ASP A 230 3.12 -8.21 -23.03
CA ASP A 230 3.84 -8.91 -24.11
C ASP A 230 3.26 -8.59 -25.50
N GLY A 231 3.00 -7.30 -25.76
CA GLY A 231 2.38 -6.79 -26.97
C GLY A 231 2.11 -5.28 -26.94
N ASP A 232 1.35 -4.78 -27.91
CA ASP A 232 0.99 -3.35 -27.98
C ASP A 232 0.02 -2.97 -26.85
N VAL A 233 0.51 -2.30 -25.81
CA VAL A 233 -0.32 -1.78 -24.70
C VAL A 233 -1.12 -0.55 -25.17
N THR A 234 -2.40 -0.50 -24.82
CA THR A 234 -3.35 0.57 -25.19
C THR A 234 -4.40 0.78 -24.10
N ASP A 235 -5.08 1.94 -24.11
CA ASP A 235 -6.21 2.29 -23.20
C ASP A 235 -7.24 1.14 -23.07
N ALA A 236 -7.49 0.38 -24.15
CA ALA A 236 -8.39 -0.76 -24.15
C ALA A 236 -7.80 -2.03 -23.49
N VAL A 237 -6.49 -2.29 -23.65
CA VAL A 237 -5.75 -3.40 -23.02
C VAL A 237 -5.65 -3.16 -21.51
N GLU A 238 -5.26 -1.96 -21.11
CA GLU A 238 -5.19 -1.51 -19.71
C GLU A 238 -6.57 -1.61 -19.03
N ALA A 239 -7.61 -1.02 -19.63
CA ALA A 239 -8.95 -1.03 -19.08
C ALA A 239 -9.53 -2.44 -18.94
N SER A 240 -9.25 -3.32 -19.91
CA SER A 240 -9.69 -4.73 -19.85
C SER A 240 -8.96 -5.50 -18.75
N SER A 241 -7.68 -5.20 -18.53
CA SER A 241 -6.86 -5.79 -17.46
C SER A 241 -7.32 -5.32 -16.07
N LEU A 242 -7.47 -4.01 -15.90
CA LEU A 242 -7.94 -3.36 -14.66
C LEU A 242 -9.39 -3.71 -14.30
N SER A 243 -10.21 -4.09 -15.27
CA SER A 243 -11.60 -4.51 -15.07
C SER A 243 -11.84 -6.01 -15.25
N LEU A 244 -10.77 -6.83 -15.26
CA LEU A 244 -10.91 -8.28 -15.25
C LEU A 244 -11.57 -8.72 -13.93
N ARG A 245 -12.79 -9.26 -14.03
CA ARG A 245 -13.51 -9.97 -12.96
C ARG A 245 -13.41 -9.35 -11.54
N PRO A 246 -13.78 -8.06 -11.34
CA PRO A 246 -13.64 -7.34 -10.06
C PRO A 246 -14.59 -7.80 -8.95
N GLN A 247 -15.40 -8.84 -9.19
CA GLN A 247 -16.20 -9.50 -8.16
C GLN A 247 -15.53 -10.79 -7.62
N HIS A 248 -14.39 -11.17 -8.20
CA HIS A 248 -13.61 -12.36 -7.84
C HIS A 248 -12.19 -11.98 -7.43
N ILE A 249 -11.46 -11.23 -8.25
CA ILE A 249 -10.16 -10.67 -7.86
C ILE A 249 -10.38 -9.60 -6.79
N HIS A 250 -9.61 -9.67 -5.71
CA HIS A 250 -9.67 -8.68 -4.63
C HIS A 250 -8.61 -7.59 -4.78
N ILE A 251 -7.40 -7.99 -5.17
CA ILE A 251 -6.20 -7.14 -5.22
C ILE A 251 -5.57 -7.30 -6.61
N TYR A 252 -5.21 -6.17 -7.22
CA TYR A 252 -4.49 -6.10 -8.49
C TYR A 252 -3.11 -5.50 -8.19
N SER A 253 -2.03 -6.17 -8.57
CA SER A 253 -0.66 -5.65 -8.44
C SER A 253 -0.12 -5.31 -9.82
N ALA A 254 0.41 -4.11 -9.98
CA ALA A 254 0.98 -3.61 -11.22
C ALA A 254 2.25 -2.77 -10.97
N SER A 255 3.10 -2.72 -11.98
CA SER A 255 4.36 -1.97 -11.94
C SER A 255 4.76 -1.47 -13.33
N TRP A 256 3.76 -0.94 -14.04
CA TRP A 256 3.88 -0.34 -15.36
C TRP A 256 3.21 1.04 -15.36
N GLY A 257 3.61 1.88 -16.31
CA GLY A 257 3.18 3.27 -16.42
C GLY A 257 3.79 3.89 -17.68
N PRO A 258 4.09 5.19 -17.69
CA PRO A 258 4.88 5.85 -18.73
C PRO A 258 6.33 5.33 -18.79
N GLU A 259 7.16 5.91 -19.68
CA GLU A 259 8.60 5.66 -19.70
C GLU A 259 9.26 6.40 -18.51
N ASP A 260 9.92 5.67 -17.61
CA ASP A 260 10.62 6.14 -16.39
C ASP A 260 11.88 6.99 -16.74
N ASP A 261 11.71 8.17 -17.33
CA ASP A 261 12.72 8.80 -18.20
C ASP A 261 13.10 10.26 -17.89
N GLY A 262 12.51 10.86 -16.85
CA GLY A 262 12.78 12.23 -16.42
C GLY A 262 12.22 13.32 -17.34
N LYS A 263 11.40 12.98 -18.34
CA LYS A 263 10.85 13.91 -19.36
C LYS A 263 9.35 13.73 -19.64
N THR A 264 8.82 12.51 -19.51
CA THR A 264 7.45 12.14 -19.87
C THR A 264 6.44 12.61 -18.82
N VAL A 265 5.20 12.89 -19.23
CA VAL A 265 4.05 13.17 -18.36
C VAL A 265 2.85 12.54 -19.03
N ASP A 266 2.39 11.40 -18.51
CA ASP A 266 1.26 10.65 -19.08
C ASP A 266 0.60 9.76 -18.02
N GLY A 267 -0.55 9.17 -18.32
CA GLY A 267 -1.29 8.35 -17.37
C GLY A 267 -2.59 7.75 -17.92
N PRO A 268 -3.45 7.18 -17.06
CA PRO A 268 -4.61 6.41 -17.49
C PRO A 268 -5.52 7.24 -18.38
N ALA A 269 -5.64 6.78 -19.63
CA ALA A 269 -6.49 7.35 -20.65
C ALA A 269 -7.99 7.07 -20.37
N SER A 270 -8.85 7.24 -21.36
CA SER A 270 -10.29 7.38 -21.16
C SER A 270 -10.97 6.14 -20.57
N LEU A 271 -10.53 4.95 -20.97
CA LEU A 271 -11.08 3.67 -20.55
C LEU A 271 -10.38 3.17 -19.28
N ALA A 272 -9.05 3.29 -19.17
CA ALA A 272 -8.30 2.89 -18.00
C ALA A 272 -8.74 3.66 -16.74
N ARG A 273 -8.97 4.97 -16.88
CA ARG A 273 -9.50 5.84 -15.82
C ARG A 273 -10.92 5.47 -15.40
N ALA A 274 -11.77 5.07 -16.35
CA ALA A 274 -13.10 4.56 -16.06
C ALA A 274 -13.06 3.17 -15.42
N ALA A 275 -12.08 2.32 -15.78
CA ALA A 275 -11.85 1.02 -15.16
C ALA A 275 -11.42 1.15 -13.69
N PHE A 276 -10.51 2.08 -13.36
CA PHE A 276 -10.18 2.40 -11.97
C PHE A 276 -11.41 2.86 -11.18
N GLN A 277 -12.14 3.88 -11.67
CA GLN A 277 -13.35 4.40 -11.03
C GLN A 277 -14.39 3.30 -10.78
N LYS A 278 -14.64 2.44 -11.78
CA LYS A 278 -15.55 1.31 -11.66
C LYS A 278 -15.03 0.24 -10.71
N GLY A 279 -13.74 -0.06 -10.73
CA GLY A 279 -13.10 -1.00 -9.83
C GLY A 279 -13.28 -0.62 -8.37
N VAL A 280 -13.00 0.64 -8.00
CA VAL A 280 -13.16 1.10 -6.61
C VAL A 280 -14.62 1.30 -6.17
N ALA A 281 -15.56 1.50 -7.11
CA ALA A 281 -16.97 1.73 -6.80
C ALA A 281 -17.82 0.44 -6.79
N GLU A 282 -17.58 -0.48 -7.72
CA GLU A 282 -18.37 -1.71 -7.89
C GLU A 282 -17.63 -2.98 -7.42
N GLY A 283 -16.30 -2.99 -7.43
CA GLY A 283 -15.49 -4.18 -7.13
C GLY A 283 -15.70 -4.73 -5.72
N ARG A 284 -15.37 -6.00 -5.52
CA ARG A 284 -15.54 -6.74 -4.25
C ARG A 284 -16.93 -6.54 -3.61
N GLY A 285 -17.99 -6.58 -4.42
CA GLY A 285 -19.37 -6.37 -3.97
C GLY A 285 -19.68 -4.93 -3.52
N GLY A 286 -18.98 -3.93 -4.04
CA GLY A 286 -19.09 -2.52 -3.63
C GLY A 286 -18.13 -2.09 -2.51
N LEU A 287 -17.19 -2.94 -2.10
CA LEU A 287 -16.07 -2.56 -1.21
C LEU A 287 -14.92 -1.87 -1.97
N GLY A 288 -14.88 -2.05 -3.28
CA GLY A 288 -13.83 -1.59 -4.18
C GLY A 288 -12.67 -2.57 -4.31
N SER A 289 -12.26 -2.80 -5.55
CA SER A 289 -10.97 -3.39 -5.92
C SER A 289 -9.82 -2.60 -5.29
N ILE A 290 -8.77 -3.29 -4.83
CA ILE A 290 -7.54 -2.64 -4.37
C ILE A 290 -6.50 -2.75 -5.48
N PHE A 291 -6.06 -1.61 -6.01
CA PHE A 291 -4.98 -1.54 -6.99
C PHE A 291 -3.70 -1.13 -6.27
N VAL A 292 -2.65 -1.97 -6.31
CA VAL A 292 -1.33 -1.72 -5.72
C VAL A 292 -0.37 -1.40 -6.85
N TRP A 293 0.40 -0.33 -6.72
CA TRP A 293 1.23 0.21 -7.81
C TRP A 293 2.66 0.47 -7.35
N ALA A 294 3.64 0.13 -8.19
CA ALA A 294 5.03 0.53 -8.00
C ALA A 294 5.22 2.02 -8.36
N SER A 295 6.01 2.75 -7.59
CA SER A 295 6.20 4.20 -7.79
C SER A 295 7.23 4.60 -8.86
N GLY A 296 7.45 3.79 -9.89
CA GLY A 296 8.45 4.05 -10.95
C GLY A 296 9.91 3.77 -10.56
N ASN A 297 10.81 3.72 -11.56
CA ASN A 297 12.24 3.41 -11.43
C ASN A 297 13.17 4.50 -12.01
N GLY A 298 12.61 5.68 -12.35
CA GLY A 298 13.29 6.80 -13.00
C GLY A 298 14.19 7.65 -12.11
N GLY A 299 14.44 7.23 -10.85
CA GLY A 299 15.23 8.00 -9.88
C GLY A 299 16.69 8.27 -10.30
N ARG A 300 17.22 7.53 -11.28
CA ARG A 300 18.54 7.77 -11.88
C ARG A 300 18.53 8.94 -12.88
N ASP A 301 17.42 9.11 -13.57
CA ASP A 301 17.20 10.08 -14.65
C ASP A 301 16.43 11.31 -14.10
N GLU A 302 16.43 11.43 -12.77
CA GLU A 302 15.85 12.52 -11.95
C GLU A 302 14.35 12.72 -12.20
N ASP A 303 13.60 11.61 -12.31
CA ASP A 303 12.13 11.65 -12.42
C ASP A 303 11.41 11.83 -11.07
N SER A 304 10.14 12.23 -11.13
CA SER A 304 9.24 12.45 -10.01
C SER A 304 7.85 11.90 -10.32
N CYS A 305 7.51 10.80 -9.68
CA CYS A 305 6.34 9.96 -9.92
C CYS A 305 4.95 10.66 -9.88
N ASN A 306 4.85 11.92 -9.48
CA ASN A 306 3.63 12.72 -9.70
C ASN A 306 3.40 13.06 -11.20
N CYS A 307 4.37 12.78 -12.08
CA CYS A 307 4.25 12.85 -13.54
C CYS A 307 3.71 11.55 -14.17
N ASP A 308 3.67 10.44 -13.42
CA ASP A 308 2.92 9.23 -13.79
C ASP A 308 1.50 9.30 -13.23
N GLY A 309 0.49 9.36 -14.10
CA GLY A 309 -0.91 9.40 -13.71
C GLY A 309 -1.47 8.10 -13.12
N TYR A 310 -0.77 6.96 -13.21
CA TYR A 310 -1.17 5.70 -12.60
C TYR A 310 -0.80 5.68 -11.10
N THR A 311 0.45 5.96 -10.74
CA THR A 311 0.91 6.08 -9.34
C THR A 311 0.37 7.34 -8.65
N ASN A 312 0.14 8.44 -9.38
CA ASN A 312 -0.49 9.68 -8.88
C ASN A 312 -2.04 9.57 -8.72
N SER A 313 -2.64 8.44 -9.08
CA SER A 313 -4.08 8.21 -8.95
C SER A 313 -4.50 8.04 -7.48
N VAL A 314 -5.64 8.64 -7.08
CA VAL A 314 -6.22 8.40 -5.74
C VAL A 314 -6.70 6.95 -5.56
N TYR A 315 -6.95 6.25 -6.68
CA TYR A 315 -7.49 4.88 -6.71
C TYR A 315 -6.42 3.80 -6.59
N THR A 316 -5.14 4.15 -6.73
CA THR A 316 -4.00 3.24 -6.55
C THR A 316 -3.41 3.41 -5.15
N LEU A 317 -2.80 2.34 -4.65
CA LEU A 317 -2.03 2.31 -3.42
C LEU A 317 -0.56 2.25 -3.84
N SER A 318 0.04 3.43 -3.98
CA SER A 318 1.41 3.62 -4.49
C SER A 318 2.45 3.24 -3.44
N ILE A 319 3.44 2.43 -3.86
CA ILE A 319 4.48 1.84 -3.04
C ILE A 319 5.86 2.12 -3.64
N SER A 320 6.73 2.74 -2.85
CA SER A 320 8.15 2.96 -3.14
C SER A 320 9.04 1.88 -2.49
N SER A 321 10.35 1.96 -2.71
CA SER A 321 11.32 0.96 -2.23
C SER A 321 12.27 1.49 -1.15
N ALA A 322 12.62 0.64 -0.19
CA ALA A 322 13.80 0.78 0.66
C ALA A 322 14.82 -0.31 0.33
N THR A 323 16.12 0.00 0.43
CA THR A 323 17.16 -1.03 0.36
C THR A 323 17.27 -1.80 1.69
N GLN A 324 18.01 -2.91 1.71
CA GLN A 324 18.29 -3.70 2.91
C GLN A 324 18.83 -2.87 4.08
N SER A 325 19.67 -1.87 3.81
CA SER A 325 20.21 -0.95 4.82
C SER A 325 19.30 0.24 5.13
N GLY A 326 18.00 0.18 4.79
CA GLY A 326 17.03 1.24 5.06
C GLY A 326 17.29 2.55 4.32
N ASN A 327 17.99 2.55 3.18
CA ASN A 327 18.27 3.76 2.40
C ASN A 327 17.36 3.85 1.16
N VAL A 328 17.26 5.05 0.57
CA VAL A 328 16.55 5.26 -0.71
C VAL A 328 17.37 4.59 -1.83
N PRO A 329 16.81 3.65 -2.61
CA PRO A 329 17.49 3.04 -3.74
C PRO A 329 17.74 4.02 -4.87
N TRP A 330 18.82 3.80 -5.64
CA TRP A 330 19.23 4.66 -6.77
C TRP A 330 18.21 4.80 -7.91
N TYR A 331 17.23 3.90 -7.97
CA TYR A 331 16.13 3.91 -8.95
C TYR A 331 14.83 4.50 -8.40
N SER A 332 14.68 4.66 -7.08
CA SER A 332 13.38 5.06 -6.52
C SER A 332 13.10 6.53 -6.81
N GLU A 333 11.96 6.81 -7.43
CA GLU A 333 11.45 8.16 -7.58
C GLU A 333 10.89 8.70 -6.26
N ALA A 334 10.72 10.02 -6.20
CA ALA A 334 10.13 10.71 -5.06
C ALA A 334 8.99 11.63 -5.51
N CYS A 335 7.83 11.50 -4.87
CA CYS A 335 6.63 12.27 -5.14
C CYS A 335 5.68 12.26 -3.95
N SER A 336 4.69 13.15 -3.92
CA SER A 336 3.75 13.25 -2.79
C SER A 336 2.56 12.28 -2.86
N SER A 337 2.40 11.51 -3.95
CA SER A 337 1.37 10.49 -4.10
C SER A 337 1.68 9.14 -3.45
N THR A 338 2.97 8.82 -3.20
CA THR A 338 3.38 7.58 -2.50
C THR A 338 2.68 7.47 -1.14
N LEU A 339 2.13 6.29 -0.82
CA LEU A 339 1.52 6.02 0.49
C LEU A 339 2.50 5.36 1.46
N ALA A 340 3.30 4.40 0.99
CA ALA A 340 4.18 3.61 1.85
C ALA A 340 5.35 2.98 1.07
N THR A 341 6.13 2.16 1.79
CA THR A 341 7.34 1.51 1.30
C THR A 341 7.34 0.02 1.63
N THR A 342 7.97 -0.80 0.79
CA THR A 342 8.48 -2.12 1.20
C THR A 342 9.96 -2.24 0.82
N TYR A 343 10.59 -3.35 1.23
CA TYR A 343 11.96 -3.65 0.84
C TYR A 343 12.08 -4.07 -0.63
N SER A 344 13.20 -3.73 -1.24
CA SER A 344 13.66 -4.26 -2.53
C SER A 344 15.20 -4.20 -2.60
N SER A 345 15.74 -4.49 -3.78
CA SER A 345 17.15 -4.37 -4.14
C SER A 345 17.79 -3.00 -3.81
N GLY A 346 19.07 -3.03 -3.47
CA GLY A 346 19.89 -1.82 -3.28
C GLY A 346 21.17 -1.80 -4.13
N SER A 347 22.18 -1.10 -3.62
CA SER A 347 23.53 -1.05 -4.22
C SER A 347 24.23 -2.42 -4.20
N LEU A 348 25.25 -2.56 -5.04
CA LEU A 348 26.15 -3.72 -5.08
C LEU A 348 26.59 -4.16 -3.67
N GLY A 349 26.35 -5.43 -3.33
CA GLY A 349 26.68 -6.03 -2.03
C GLY A 349 25.54 -6.09 -1.02
N GLN A 350 24.41 -5.40 -1.25
CA GLN A 350 23.17 -5.61 -0.49
C GLN A 350 22.37 -6.78 -1.09
N LYS A 351 21.58 -7.48 -0.27
CA LYS A 351 20.66 -8.52 -0.75
C LYS A 351 19.59 -7.90 -1.67
N GLN A 352 19.01 -8.75 -2.51
CA GLN A 352 17.93 -8.42 -3.44
C GLN A 352 16.70 -9.28 -3.10
N ILE A 353 15.66 -9.22 -3.93
CA ILE A 353 14.47 -10.05 -3.72
C ILE A 353 14.71 -11.48 -4.23
N VAL A 354 14.33 -12.43 -3.38
CA VAL A 354 14.32 -13.87 -3.64
C VAL A 354 12.89 -14.30 -3.92
N THR A 355 12.62 -14.94 -5.07
CA THR A 355 11.28 -15.33 -5.52
C THR A 355 11.33 -16.37 -6.67
N THR A 356 10.18 -16.86 -7.13
CA THR A 356 10.03 -17.72 -8.30
C THR A 356 10.54 -17.04 -9.58
N ASP A 357 11.03 -17.82 -10.55
CA ASP A 357 11.55 -17.30 -11.82
C ASP A 357 11.22 -18.25 -12.97
N LEU A 358 11.12 -17.68 -14.17
CA LEU A 358 10.67 -18.36 -15.39
C LEU A 358 11.51 -19.63 -15.68
N ARG A 359 10.84 -20.67 -16.19
CA ARG A 359 11.36 -22.01 -16.50
C ARG A 359 11.56 -22.88 -15.26
N MET A 360 10.63 -22.83 -14.31
CA MET A 360 10.63 -23.64 -13.08
C MET A 360 11.84 -23.36 -12.18
N ARG A 361 12.17 -22.08 -12.00
CA ARG A 361 13.39 -21.64 -11.29
C ARG A 361 13.07 -20.82 -10.04
N CYS A 362 14.11 -20.60 -9.24
CA CYS A 362 14.16 -19.58 -8.21
C CYS A 362 15.18 -18.52 -8.64
N THR A 363 14.94 -17.26 -8.29
CA THR A 363 15.89 -16.16 -8.46
C THR A 363 16.16 -15.53 -7.11
N SER A 364 17.39 -15.09 -6.88
CA SER A 364 17.80 -14.21 -5.78
C SER A 364 18.18 -12.81 -6.27
N SER A 365 17.67 -12.43 -7.46
CA SER A 365 17.98 -11.18 -8.16
C SER A 365 16.75 -10.60 -8.86
N HIS A 366 15.67 -10.40 -8.11
CA HIS A 366 14.60 -9.47 -8.48
C HIS A 366 14.79 -8.11 -7.80
N THR A 367 14.37 -7.04 -8.47
CA THR A 367 14.91 -5.67 -8.32
C THR A 367 13.91 -4.61 -8.78
N GLY A 368 14.08 -3.35 -8.35
CA GLY A 368 13.22 -2.22 -8.72
C GLY A 368 12.06 -1.97 -7.75
N THR A 369 11.30 -0.90 -7.96
CA THR A 369 10.01 -0.68 -7.25
C THR A 369 8.96 -1.72 -7.65
N SER A 370 9.14 -2.34 -8.82
CA SER A 370 8.34 -3.44 -9.34
C SER A 370 8.32 -4.69 -8.46
N ALA A 371 9.33 -4.90 -7.61
CA ALA A 371 9.34 -5.94 -6.58
C ALA A 371 8.71 -5.48 -5.24
N SER A 372 8.54 -4.18 -5.03
CA SER A 372 7.91 -3.66 -3.81
C SER A 372 6.38 -3.75 -3.82
N ALA A 373 5.75 -3.44 -4.96
CA ALA A 373 4.29 -3.54 -5.09
C ALA A 373 3.73 -4.98 -4.86
N PRO A 374 4.36 -6.07 -5.34
CA PRO A 374 3.95 -7.44 -5.02
C PRO A 374 4.04 -7.77 -3.53
N LEU A 375 5.11 -7.35 -2.84
CA LEU A 375 5.24 -7.56 -1.39
C LEU A 375 4.12 -6.84 -0.63
N ALA A 376 3.82 -5.60 -1.01
CA ALA A 376 2.68 -4.86 -0.46
C ALA A 376 1.33 -5.54 -0.75
N ALA A 377 1.13 -6.05 -1.98
CA ALA A 377 -0.07 -6.81 -2.34
C ALA A 377 -0.23 -8.11 -1.51
N GLY A 378 0.88 -8.78 -1.20
CA GLY A 378 0.93 -9.90 -0.26
C GLY A 378 0.50 -9.50 1.16
N ILE A 379 1.03 -8.41 1.70
CA ILE A 379 0.62 -7.91 3.04
C ILE A 379 -0.87 -7.56 3.05
N ILE A 380 -1.36 -6.86 2.02
CA ILE A 380 -2.77 -6.50 1.86
C ILE A 380 -3.66 -7.75 1.77
N ALA A 381 -3.18 -8.86 1.19
CA ALA A 381 -3.89 -10.14 1.17
C ALA A 381 -4.00 -10.79 2.56
N LEU A 382 -3.01 -10.63 3.46
CA LEU A 382 -3.12 -11.03 4.88
C LEU A 382 -4.17 -10.18 5.61
N VAL A 383 -4.16 -8.87 5.36
CA VAL A 383 -5.08 -7.90 5.99
C VAL A 383 -6.53 -8.12 5.56
N LEU A 384 -6.77 -8.51 4.30
CA LEU A 384 -8.10 -8.93 3.84
C LEU A 384 -8.58 -10.27 4.42
N GLU A 385 -7.68 -11.20 4.79
CA GLU A 385 -8.10 -12.39 5.55
C GLU A 385 -8.56 -11.99 6.97
N ALA A 386 -7.83 -11.07 7.60
CA ALA A 386 -8.17 -10.55 8.93
C ALA A 386 -9.48 -9.75 8.96
N ASN A 387 -9.78 -8.99 7.91
CA ASN A 387 -11.06 -8.30 7.77
C ASN A 387 -11.49 -8.16 6.29
N PRO A 388 -12.27 -9.11 5.74
CA PRO A 388 -12.67 -9.08 4.33
C PRO A 388 -13.67 -7.95 3.99
N LYS A 389 -14.18 -7.22 4.98
CA LYS A 389 -15.11 -6.10 4.81
C LYS A 389 -14.42 -4.75 4.56
N LEU A 390 -13.09 -4.68 4.65
CA LEU A 390 -12.35 -3.45 4.41
C LEU A 390 -12.60 -2.94 2.99
N THR A 391 -12.98 -1.68 2.86
CA THR A 391 -13.05 -0.98 1.57
C THR A 391 -11.66 -0.65 1.03
N TRP A 392 -11.56 -0.24 -0.23
CA TRP A 392 -10.30 0.24 -0.82
C TRP A 392 -9.70 1.42 -0.03
N ARG A 393 -10.55 2.34 0.45
CA ARG A 393 -10.14 3.45 1.34
C ARG A 393 -9.74 2.99 2.73
N ASP A 394 -10.44 2.03 3.33
CA ASP A 394 -10.03 1.46 4.62
C ASP A 394 -8.62 0.88 4.56
N MET A 395 -8.23 0.25 3.44
CA MET A 395 -6.88 -0.27 3.26
C MET A 395 -5.82 0.85 3.22
N GLN A 396 -6.07 1.95 2.50
CA GLN A 396 -5.17 3.11 2.47
C GLN A 396 -5.08 3.77 3.86
N HIS A 397 -6.20 3.91 4.57
CA HIS A 397 -6.24 4.41 5.96
C HIS A 397 -5.47 3.52 6.94
N LEU A 398 -5.51 2.19 6.78
CA LEU A 398 -4.69 1.27 7.58
C LEU A 398 -3.20 1.54 7.33
N VAL A 399 -2.76 1.54 6.07
CA VAL A 399 -1.37 1.83 5.67
C VAL A 399 -0.86 3.12 6.32
N VAL A 400 -1.57 4.25 6.15
CA VAL A 400 -1.21 5.56 6.74
C VAL A 400 -1.04 5.53 8.26
N ARG A 401 -1.75 4.62 8.94
CA ARG A 401 -1.80 4.54 10.41
C ARG A 401 -0.91 3.46 11.02
N THR A 402 -0.30 2.60 10.20
CA THR A 402 0.57 1.49 10.66
C THR A 402 1.94 1.44 9.99
N SER A 403 2.17 2.15 8.88
CA SER A 403 3.49 2.26 8.28
C SER A 403 4.51 2.83 9.28
N ASN A 404 5.72 2.26 9.25
CA ASN A 404 6.77 2.52 10.21
C ASN A 404 7.91 3.35 9.58
N PRO A 405 8.14 4.59 10.02
CA PRO A 405 9.26 5.42 9.56
C PRO A 405 10.58 5.11 10.28
N ALA A 406 10.61 4.13 11.21
CA ALA A 406 11.85 3.68 11.83
C ALA A 406 12.79 2.99 10.83
N PHE A 407 14.09 3.06 11.08
CA PHE A 407 15.18 2.49 10.26
C PHE A 407 15.30 3.04 8.81
N LEU A 408 14.32 3.80 8.33
CA LEU A 408 14.32 4.43 7.00
C LEU A 408 15.03 5.79 6.98
N SER A 409 16.14 5.85 6.25
CA SER A 409 17.02 7.00 6.07
C SER A 409 16.62 7.83 4.85
N ALA A 410 15.97 8.96 5.09
CA ALA A 410 15.71 10.01 4.10
C ALA A 410 15.95 11.40 4.70
N ARG A 411 16.23 12.39 3.85
CA ARG A 411 16.53 13.78 4.25
C ARG A 411 15.30 14.68 4.38
N ASP A 412 14.16 14.23 3.87
CA ASP A 412 12.94 15.04 3.70
C ASP A 412 11.79 14.62 4.65
N TRP A 413 12.08 13.77 5.65
CA TRP A 413 11.13 13.38 6.69
C TRP A 413 10.56 14.61 7.42
N VAL A 414 9.33 14.99 7.07
CA VAL A 414 8.56 16.05 7.73
C VAL A 414 7.50 15.44 8.64
N THR A 415 7.05 16.19 9.64
CA THR A 415 5.90 15.82 10.48
C THR A 415 4.68 16.61 10.02
N ASN A 416 3.59 15.94 9.71
CA ASN A 416 2.35 16.56 9.22
C ASN A 416 1.48 17.12 10.37
N GLY A 417 0.37 17.79 10.02
CA GLY A 417 -0.51 18.49 10.95
C GLY A 417 -1.19 17.61 12.01
N VAL A 418 -1.23 16.29 11.80
CA VAL A 418 -1.74 15.30 12.76
C VAL A 418 -0.62 14.52 13.47
N GLY A 419 0.63 14.94 13.33
CA GLY A 419 1.78 14.41 14.07
C GLY A 419 2.43 13.15 13.48
N ARG A 420 2.12 12.76 12.24
CA ARG A 420 2.76 11.63 11.56
C ARG A 420 3.99 12.08 10.77
N LYS A 421 5.03 11.25 10.74
CA LYS A 421 6.15 11.44 9.81
C LYS A 421 5.75 10.99 8.40
N VAL A 422 6.17 11.76 7.39
CA VAL A 422 5.97 11.45 5.98
C VAL A 422 7.18 11.93 5.15
N SER A 423 7.53 11.21 4.09
CA SER A 423 8.63 11.51 3.15
C SER A 423 8.16 11.22 1.73
N HIS A 424 8.58 12.04 0.76
CA HIS A 424 8.25 11.86 -0.66
C HIS A 424 8.94 10.63 -1.27
N SER A 425 10.00 10.10 -0.63
CA SER A 425 10.66 8.86 -1.05
C SER A 425 10.06 7.60 -0.41
N TYR A 426 9.24 7.74 0.65
CA TYR A 426 8.77 6.59 1.44
C TYR A 426 7.28 6.59 1.80
N GLY A 427 6.54 7.65 1.48
CA GLY A 427 5.21 7.92 2.04
C GLY A 427 5.28 7.97 3.57
N TYR A 428 4.38 7.24 4.24
CA TYR A 428 4.35 7.10 5.70
C TYR A 428 5.38 6.08 6.26
N GLY A 429 6.18 5.44 5.40
CA GLY A 429 7.23 4.50 5.78
C GLY A 429 6.92 3.03 5.45
N LEU A 430 7.71 2.14 6.03
CA LEU A 430 7.71 0.70 5.73
C LEU A 430 6.39 0.04 6.17
N LEU A 431 5.81 -0.82 5.32
CA LEU A 431 4.64 -1.61 5.72
C LEU A 431 5.01 -2.61 6.82
N ASP A 432 4.18 -2.65 7.86
CA ASP A 432 4.26 -3.59 8.99
C ASP A 432 3.04 -4.52 8.93
N ALA A 433 3.25 -5.77 8.48
CA ALA A 433 2.16 -6.72 8.28
C ALA A 433 1.46 -7.10 9.60
N GLY A 434 2.22 -7.33 10.68
CA GLY A 434 1.69 -7.69 11.99
C GLY A 434 0.82 -6.59 12.59
N THR A 435 1.24 -5.33 12.47
CA THR A 435 0.49 -4.16 12.96
C THR A 435 -0.73 -3.85 12.08
N MET A 436 -0.61 -3.93 10.74
CA MET A 436 -1.75 -3.80 9.82
C MET A 436 -2.85 -4.82 10.12
N VAL A 437 -2.48 -6.10 10.20
CA VAL A 437 -3.40 -7.20 10.53
C VAL A 437 -4.04 -7.00 11.90
N SER A 438 -3.26 -6.62 12.91
CA SER A 438 -3.77 -6.37 14.26
C SER A 438 -4.81 -5.25 14.28
N LEU A 439 -4.55 -4.12 13.63
CA LEU A 439 -5.48 -2.99 13.56
C LEU A 439 -6.74 -3.33 12.75
N ALA A 440 -6.60 -4.06 11.65
CA ALA A 440 -7.71 -4.48 10.78
C ALA A 440 -8.80 -5.28 11.50
N THR A 441 -8.44 -6.13 12.46
CA THR A 441 -9.42 -6.95 13.21
C THR A 441 -10.46 -6.15 14.00
N ASN A 442 -10.12 -4.91 14.40
CA ASN A 442 -11.02 -4.01 15.13
C ASN A 442 -11.33 -2.72 14.34
N TRP A 443 -11.03 -2.69 13.05
CA TRP A 443 -11.26 -1.53 12.20
C TRP A 443 -12.75 -1.26 11.99
N THR A 444 -13.14 0.01 12.12
CA THR A 444 -14.48 0.50 11.77
C THR A 444 -14.39 1.21 10.43
N THR A 445 -15.11 0.71 9.43
CA THR A 445 -15.11 1.27 8.07
C THR A 445 -15.40 2.77 8.07
N VAL A 446 -14.59 3.52 7.32
CA VAL A 446 -14.69 4.99 7.25
C VAL A 446 -15.99 5.45 6.59
N GLY A 447 -16.39 6.69 6.87
CA GLY A 447 -17.58 7.28 6.26
C GLY A 447 -17.51 7.37 4.72
N PRO A 448 -18.65 7.61 4.03
CA PRO A 448 -18.67 7.83 2.59
C PRO A 448 -17.67 8.92 2.17
N GLN A 449 -17.00 8.73 1.04
CA GLN A 449 -16.05 9.71 0.52
C GLN A 449 -16.80 10.97 0.06
N ARG A 450 -16.32 12.13 0.50
CA ARG A 450 -16.75 13.46 0.06
C ARG A 450 -15.66 14.07 -0.82
N ILE A 451 -16.05 14.88 -1.80
CA ILE A 451 -15.13 15.46 -2.79
C ILE A 451 -15.44 16.95 -2.94
N CYS A 452 -14.78 17.78 -2.12
CA CYS A 452 -14.90 19.23 -2.22
C CYS A 452 -13.97 19.75 -3.32
N SER A 453 -14.53 20.32 -4.40
CA SER A 453 -13.78 20.89 -5.52
C SER A 453 -13.92 22.41 -5.54
N ILE A 454 -12.80 23.14 -5.55
CA ILE A 454 -12.76 24.59 -5.38
C ILE A 454 -11.85 25.21 -6.45
N ASP A 455 -12.43 26.00 -7.36
CA ASP A 455 -11.68 26.72 -8.41
C ASP A 455 -11.06 28.01 -7.84
N LEU A 456 -9.72 28.12 -7.85
CA LEU A 456 -8.97 29.15 -7.12
C LEU A 456 -8.36 30.23 -8.03
N SER A 457 -8.73 30.26 -9.31
CA SER A 457 -8.22 31.20 -10.31
C SER A 457 -9.34 31.83 -11.15
N SER A 458 -9.54 33.13 -10.95
CA SER A 458 -10.35 34.00 -11.83
C SER A 458 -9.59 34.57 -13.02
N ASP A 459 -8.25 34.66 -12.91
CA ASP A 459 -7.38 35.40 -13.82
C ASP A 459 -6.04 34.67 -14.01
N HIS A 460 -5.53 34.69 -15.24
CA HIS A 460 -4.21 34.15 -15.59
C HIS A 460 -3.09 34.88 -14.81
N LYS A 461 -2.12 34.13 -14.27
CA LYS A 461 -1.01 34.67 -13.47
C LYS A 461 0.33 34.35 -14.14
N SER A 462 1.07 35.38 -14.54
CA SER A 462 2.43 35.23 -15.07
C SER A 462 3.34 34.58 -14.03
N ILE A 463 4.14 33.60 -14.43
CA ILE A 463 5.14 32.96 -13.57
C ILE A 463 6.41 33.80 -13.68
N SER A 464 6.59 34.71 -12.71
CA SER A 464 7.84 35.43 -12.45
C SER A 464 8.86 34.50 -11.75
N ASP A 465 9.85 35.05 -11.04
CA ASP A 465 10.89 34.22 -10.40
C ASP A 465 10.30 33.20 -9.41
N ARG A 466 9.26 33.58 -8.65
CA ARG A 466 8.40 32.65 -7.91
C ARG A 466 6.97 33.19 -7.86
N LEU A 467 6.00 32.38 -8.27
CA LEU A 467 4.57 32.66 -8.13
C LEU A 467 4.07 32.02 -6.83
N VAL A 468 3.26 32.77 -6.07
CA VAL A 468 2.60 32.30 -4.86
C VAL A 468 1.11 32.63 -4.94
N VAL A 469 0.25 31.63 -4.75
CA VAL A 469 -1.21 31.78 -4.71
C VAL A 469 -1.68 31.30 -3.34
N LYS A 470 -2.20 32.24 -2.54
CA LYS A 470 -2.80 31.98 -1.22
C LYS A 470 -4.31 32.10 -1.31
N GLN A 471 -5.02 31.15 -0.72
CA GLN A 471 -6.48 31.18 -0.63
C GLN A 471 -6.96 30.58 0.69
N VAL A 472 -7.84 31.30 1.39
CA VAL A 472 -8.59 30.73 2.52
C VAL A 472 -9.81 29.97 1.98
N VAL A 473 -9.94 28.71 2.36
CA VAL A 473 -11.08 27.85 2.00
C VAL A 473 -11.84 27.40 3.25
N ASP A 474 -13.14 27.14 3.09
CA ASP A 474 -14.02 26.57 4.13
C ASP A 474 -14.24 25.06 3.96
N ALA A 475 -13.56 24.44 3.00
CA ALA A 475 -13.68 23.03 2.63
C ALA A 475 -15.13 22.58 2.32
N CYS A 476 -15.90 23.43 1.63
CA CYS A 476 -17.29 23.19 1.22
C CYS A 476 -18.27 23.10 2.41
N ARG A 477 -17.98 23.80 3.51
CA ARG A 477 -18.87 23.94 4.68
C ARG A 477 -20.23 24.46 4.27
N GLY A 478 -21.28 23.82 4.78
CA GLY A 478 -22.66 24.12 4.36
C GLY A 478 -23.17 23.27 3.18
N THR A 479 -22.41 22.28 2.73
CA THR A 479 -22.82 21.32 1.68
C THR A 479 -22.62 19.86 2.13
N GLY A 480 -23.18 18.90 1.37
CA GLY A 480 -22.91 17.47 1.58
C GLY A 480 -21.45 17.07 1.32
N ASP A 481 -20.70 17.90 0.59
CA ASP A 481 -19.29 17.68 0.26
C ASP A 481 -18.31 18.28 1.29
N HIS A 482 -18.80 18.80 2.43
CA HIS A 482 -17.95 19.32 3.51
C HIS A 482 -16.96 18.24 3.99
N VAL A 483 -15.66 18.55 3.94
CA VAL A 483 -14.57 17.68 4.43
C VAL A 483 -13.96 18.30 5.69
N THR A 484 -13.85 17.52 6.77
CA THR A 484 -13.18 17.92 8.02
C THR A 484 -12.03 17.00 8.41
N SER A 485 -11.77 15.95 7.62
CA SER A 485 -10.64 15.04 7.79
C SER A 485 -10.24 14.50 6.42
N LEU A 486 -9.05 14.88 5.97
CA LEU A 486 -8.52 14.60 4.64
C LEU A 486 -8.15 13.14 4.40
N GLU A 487 -8.26 12.75 3.13
CA GLU A 487 -7.60 11.58 2.55
C GLU A 487 -6.57 12.11 1.54
N HIS A 488 -6.91 12.11 0.25
CA HIS A 488 -6.11 12.69 -0.82
C HIS A 488 -6.40 14.18 -1.01
N VAL A 489 -5.40 14.92 -1.47
CA VAL A 489 -5.58 16.28 -2.03
C VAL A 489 -5.01 16.31 -3.44
N GLN A 490 -5.72 16.94 -4.37
CA GLN A 490 -5.23 17.21 -5.72
C GLN A 490 -5.17 18.71 -6.02
N ALA A 491 -4.05 19.17 -6.56
CA ALA A 491 -3.95 20.44 -7.23
C ALA A 491 -4.03 20.21 -8.75
N LYS A 492 -5.19 20.48 -9.35
CA LYS A 492 -5.38 20.42 -10.80
C LYS A 492 -4.88 21.71 -11.43
N ILE A 493 -3.73 21.63 -12.08
CA ILE A 493 -2.97 22.79 -12.57
C ILE A 493 -2.99 22.80 -14.09
N SER A 494 -3.31 23.96 -14.67
CA SER A 494 -3.15 24.24 -16.10
C SER A 494 -2.21 25.42 -16.25
N LEU A 495 -1.05 25.23 -16.89
CA LEU A 495 -0.05 26.28 -17.11
C LEU A 495 0.70 26.07 -18.43
N THR A 496 1.12 27.17 -19.04
CA THR A 496 2.10 27.19 -20.13
C THR A 496 3.47 27.54 -19.59
N PHE A 497 4.53 26.91 -20.09
CA PHE A 497 5.91 27.15 -19.65
C PHE A 497 6.92 26.68 -20.70
N ASN A 498 8.03 27.40 -20.89
CA ASN A 498 8.95 27.13 -22.00
C ASN A 498 9.89 25.92 -21.82
N ARG A 499 10.12 25.47 -20.57
CA ARG A 499 10.90 24.26 -20.25
C ARG A 499 10.39 23.65 -18.93
N ARG A 500 9.49 22.67 -19.04
CA ARG A 500 8.72 22.09 -17.94
C ARG A 500 9.58 21.55 -16.79
N GLY A 501 10.75 20.98 -17.09
CA GLY A 501 11.67 20.42 -16.08
C GLY A 501 12.37 21.41 -15.14
N ASP A 502 12.33 22.71 -15.44
CA ASP A 502 12.84 23.74 -14.51
C ASP A 502 11.80 24.20 -13.48
N LEU A 503 10.54 23.74 -13.58
CA LEU A 503 9.51 24.06 -12.61
C LEU A 503 9.76 23.34 -11.29
N THR A 504 9.43 23.99 -10.18
CA THR A 504 9.22 23.31 -8.90
C THR A 504 7.89 23.75 -8.33
N ILE A 505 7.02 22.80 -7.97
CA ILE A 505 5.66 23.08 -7.51
C ILE A 505 5.47 22.53 -6.10
N TYR A 506 4.96 23.37 -5.20
CA TYR A 506 4.67 23.00 -3.82
C TYR A 506 3.24 23.38 -3.44
N LEU A 507 2.60 22.57 -2.61
CA LEU A 507 1.31 22.87 -1.97
C LEU A 507 1.46 22.77 -0.45
N THR A 508 1.11 23.83 0.26
CA THR A 508 1.12 23.87 1.73
C THR A 508 -0.30 23.90 2.27
N SER A 509 -0.61 22.98 3.20
CA SER A 509 -1.91 22.89 3.88
C SER A 509 -2.08 23.96 4.97
N PRO A 510 -3.32 24.20 5.47
CA PRO A 510 -3.57 25.10 6.59
C PRO A 510 -2.84 24.74 7.89
N ALA A 511 -2.48 23.47 8.06
CA ALA A 511 -1.69 22.99 9.20
C ALA A 511 -0.16 23.20 9.02
N GLY A 512 0.28 23.68 7.84
CA GLY A 512 1.68 23.93 7.52
C GLY A 512 2.39 22.77 6.79
N THR A 513 1.70 21.67 6.50
CA THR A 513 2.27 20.52 5.79
C THR A 513 2.55 20.89 4.33
N ARG A 514 3.84 20.95 3.97
CA ARG A 514 4.31 21.35 2.63
C ARG A 514 4.66 20.12 1.79
N SER A 515 3.81 19.82 0.81
CA SER A 515 4.02 18.76 -0.18
C SER A 515 4.77 19.29 -1.40
N THR A 516 5.75 18.53 -1.88
CA THR A 516 6.38 18.74 -3.18
C THR A 516 5.52 18.04 -4.22
N LEU A 517 4.82 18.82 -5.04
CA LEU A 517 3.97 18.33 -6.11
C LEU A 517 4.77 18.01 -7.38
N LEU A 518 5.84 18.77 -7.64
CA LEU A 518 6.79 18.54 -8.73
C LEU A 518 8.18 18.99 -8.28
N ALA A 519 9.16 18.08 -8.34
CA ALA A 519 10.57 18.39 -8.24
C ALA A 519 11.14 18.82 -9.62
N PRO A 520 12.29 19.51 -9.69
CA PRO A 520 12.98 19.73 -10.96
C PRO A 520 13.29 18.40 -11.64
N ARG A 521 13.09 18.33 -12.95
CA ARG A 521 13.46 17.17 -13.79
C ARG A 521 14.39 17.63 -14.91
N PRO A 522 15.72 17.52 -14.77
CA PRO A 522 16.68 18.08 -15.73
C PRO A 522 16.52 17.58 -17.18
N HIS A 523 15.92 16.41 -17.40
CA HIS A 523 15.70 15.84 -18.72
C HIS A 523 14.39 16.29 -19.39
N ASP A 524 13.47 16.93 -18.67
CA ASP A 524 12.23 17.47 -19.23
C ASP A 524 12.45 18.83 -19.91
N PHE A 525 12.73 18.77 -21.22
CA PHE A 525 12.84 19.94 -22.09
C PHE A 525 11.50 20.36 -22.73
N SER A 526 10.35 19.81 -22.32
CA SER A 526 9.07 20.10 -22.97
C SER A 526 8.62 21.56 -22.77
N SER A 527 7.96 22.11 -23.79
CA SER A 527 7.33 23.44 -23.77
C SER A 527 5.80 23.39 -23.72
N GLU A 528 5.23 22.20 -23.53
CA GLU A 528 3.78 21.97 -23.47
C GLU A 528 3.19 22.43 -22.13
N GLY A 529 4.00 22.46 -21.07
CA GLY A 529 3.53 22.74 -19.71
C GLY A 529 2.65 21.61 -19.19
N PHE A 530 1.54 21.98 -18.53
CA PHE A 530 0.55 21.06 -17.99
C PHE A 530 -0.86 21.54 -18.36
N ASP A 531 -1.74 20.65 -18.79
CA ASP A 531 -3.16 20.94 -19.04
C ASP A 531 -4.02 20.06 -18.11
N GLY A 532 -4.77 20.70 -17.20
CA GLY A 532 -5.60 20.03 -16.19
C GLY A 532 -4.88 19.04 -15.25
N TRP A 533 -3.54 18.97 -15.22
CA TRP A 533 -2.80 17.89 -14.56
C TRP A 533 -3.03 17.87 -13.05
N ALA A 534 -3.40 16.70 -12.53
CA ALA A 534 -3.97 16.53 -11.19
C ALA A 534 -2.93 16.05 -10.16
N PHE A 535 -1.89 16.85 -9.93
CA PHE A 535 -0.85 16.55 -8.92
C PHE A 535 -1.48 16.18 -7.57
N MET A 536 -1.17 15.01 -7.04
CA MET A 536 -1.78 14.45 -5.85
C MET A 536 -0.81 14.46 -4.66
N THR A 537 -1.34 14.69 -3.46
CA THR A 537 -0.60 14.50 -2.21
C THR A 537 -1.41 13.69 -1.19
N THR A 538 -0.74 12.74 -0.56
CA THR A 538 -1.21 11.96 0.60
C THR A 538 -0.77 12.59 1.92
N HIS A 539 0.21 13.51 1.91
CA HIS A 539 0.95 13.91 3.12
C HIS A 539 0.09 14.60 4.19
N SER A 540 -1.04 15.18 3.81
CA SER A 540 -2.01 15.83 4.70
C SER A 540 -3.14 14.90 5.20
N TRP A 541 -2.98 13.56 5.12
CA TRP A 541 -3.99 12.61 5.57
C TRP A 541 -4.41 12.82 7.04
N ASP A 542 -5.71 12.71 7.29
CA ASP A 542 -6.46 13.06 8.50
C ASP A 542 -6.49 14.56 8.91
N GLU A 543 -5.78 15.49 8.23
CA GLU A 543 -5.82 16.93 8.56
C GLU A 543 -7.20 17.57 8.29
N ASP A 544 -7.53 18.64 9.04
CA ASP A 544 -8.66 19.54 8.72
C ASP A 544 -8.24 20.48 7.56
N PRO A 545 -8.90 20.44 6.39
CA PRO A 545 -8.54 21.26 5.24
C PRO A 545 -9.05 22.70 5.28
N ALA A 546 -9.80 23.11 6.31
CA ALA A 546 -10.32 24.49 6.42
C ALA A 546 -9.22 25.49 6.85
N GLY A 547 -8.99 26.52 6.05
CA GLY A 547 -7.98 27.56 6.31
C GLY A 547 -7.21 27.99 5.06
N GLU A 548 -6.03 28.58 5.24
CA GLU A 548 -5.21 29.07 4.11
C GLU A 548 -4.39 27.94 3.46
N TRP A 549 -4.71 27.64 2.20
CA TRP A 549 -3.84 26.86 1.32
C TRP A 549 -2.88 27.79 0.57
N THR A 550 -1.63 27.34 0.39
CA THR A 550 -0.63 28.07 -0.40
C THR A 550 -0.08 27.17 -1.51
N LEU A 551 -0.36 27.52 -2.77
CA LEU A 551 0.34 26.97 -3.94
C LEU A 551 1.56 27.85 -4.25
N GLU A 552 2.71 27.23 -4.47
CA GLU A 552 3.95 27.88 -4.89
C GLU A 552 4.44 27.26 -6.19
N ILE A 553 4.86 28.11 -7.14
CA ILE A 553 5.51 27.67 -8.38
C ILE A 553 6.80 28.48 -8.55
N ASP A 554 7.94 27.80 -8.48
CA ASP A 554 9.25 28.34 -8.83
C ASP A 554 9.54 28.05 -10.31
N LYS A 555 10.25 28.97 -10.99
CA LYS A 555 10.58 28.85 -12.43
C LYS A 555 11.98 28.27 -12.70
N GLY A 556 12.80 28.13 -11.65
CA GLY A 556 14.21 27.76 -11.73
C GLY A 556 15.07 28.82 -12.43
N SER A 557 15.22 28.72 -13.75
CA SER A 557 16.07 29.62 -14.53
C SER A 557 15.47 31.00 -14.72
N SER A 558 16.27 32.05 -14.52
CA SER A 558 15.90 33.46 -14.76
C SER A 558 15.36 33.72 -16.17
N HIS A 559 15.78 32.92 -17.16
CA HIS A 559 15.41 33.01 -18.57
C HIS A 559 14.04 32.39 -18.89
N ASN A 560 13.47 31.60 -17.98
CA ASN A 560 12.19 30.94 -18.21
C ASN A 560 11.00 31.89 -18.05
N TYR A 561 9.92 31.56 -18.74
CA TYR A 561 8.68 32.31 -18.81
C TYR A 561 7.49 31.35 -18.97
N GLY A 562 6.37 31.73 -18.36
CA GLY A 562 5.13 30.96 -18.45
C GLY A 562 3.98 31.64 -17.72
N THR A 563 2.85 30.97 -17.65
CA THR A 563 1.62 31.52 -17.07
C THR A 563 0.76 30.40 -16.50
N LEU A 564 0.40 30.52 -15.23
CA LEU A 564 -0.67 29.73 -14.61
C LEU A 564 -2.01 30.20 -15.18
N ILE A 565 -2.72 29.30 -15.85
CA ILE A 565 -4.01 29.52 -16.49
C ILE A 565 -5.14 29.16 -15.51
N ASN A 566 -5.08 27.96 -14.92
CA ASN A 566 -6.08 27.46 -13.98
C ASN A 566 -5.43 26.70 -12.80
N PHE A 567 -6.04 26.82 -11.62
CA PHE A 567 -5.75 26.02 -10.43
C PHE A 567 -7.07 25.67 -9.72
N THR A 568 -7.44 24.40 -9.76
CA THR A 568 -8.54 23.84 -8.96
C THR A 568 -7.97 22.99 -7.83
N LEU A 569 -8.33 23.29 -6.59
CA LEU A 569 -8.02 22.47 -5.41
C LEU A 569 -9.15 21.46 -5.21
N VAL A 570 -8.82 20.17 -5.12
CA VAL A 570 -9.79 19.10 -4.85
C VAL A 570 -9.39 18.36 -3.58
N LEU A 571 -10.30 18.33 -2.62
CA LEU A 571 -10.14 17.77 -1.29
C LEU A 571 -11.00 16.51 -1.19
N TYR A 572 -10.37 15.35 -1.05
CA TYR A 572 -11.04 14.08 -0.81
C TYR A 572 -11.01 13.79 0.70
N GLY A 573 -12.06 13.19 1.25
CA GLY A 573 -12.04 12.78 2.65
C GLY A 573 -13.41 12.49 3.25
N THR A 574 -13.55 12.76 4.55
CA THR A 574 -14.79 12.58 5.30
C THR A 574 -15.09 13.79 6.19
N ALA A 575 -16.26 13.78 6.83
CA ALA A 575 -16.59 14.69 7.92
C ALA A 575 -17.27 13.95 9.07
N SER A 576 -17.30 14.59 10.24
CA SER A 576 -18.05 14.09 11.39
C SER A 576 -19.57 14.16 11.12
N GLY A 577 -20.30 13.09 11.46
CA GLY A 577 -21.77 12.97 11.29
C GLY A 577 -22.63 13.88 12.17
N GLY A 578 -22.12 15.06 12.56
CA GLY A 578 -22.88 16.18 13.11
C GLY A 578 -23.19 17.27 12.07
N ASP A 579 -22.44 17.31 10.96
CA ASP A 579 -22.61 18.27 9.86
C ASP A 579 -23.52 17.77 8.73
N ASP A 580 -24.28 16.70 8.96
CA ASP A 580 -25.27 16.21 8.00
C ASP A 580 -26.50 17.12 7.99
N ILE A 581 -26.44 18.13 7.10
CA ILE A 581 -27.46 19.16 6.92
C ILE A 581 -28.79 18.50 6.59
N ALA A 582 -29.82 18.82 7.38
CA ALA A 582 -31.14 18.23 7.27
C ALA A 582 -31.71 18.32 5.83
N GLU A 583 -32.04 17.16 5.29
CA GLU A 583 -32.56 16.97 3.93
C GLU A 583 -33.82 17.83 3.71
N THR A 584 -33.71 18.87 2.88
CA THR A 584 -34.66 19.99 2.88
C THR A 584 -35.93 19.68 2.09
N THR A 585 -36.92 19.10 2.77
CA THR A 585 -38.26 18.87 2.19
C THR A 585 -38.97 20.21 1.89
N PRO A 586 -39.59 20.39 0.70
CA PRO A 586 -40.03 21.72 0.26
C PRO A 586 -41.34 22.23 0.87
N ALA A 587 -41.27 23.45 1.41
CA ALA A 587 -42.28 24.52 1.45
C ALA A 587 -43.67 24.28 2.09
N GLN A 588 -43.93 25.00 3.19
CA GLN A 588 -45.21 25.69 3.44
C GLN A 588 -44.97 27.16 3.83
N THR A 589 -45.95 28.02 3.57
CA THR A 589 -45.83 29.51 3.57
C THR A 589 -46.37 30.16 4.86
N PRO A 590 -46.08 31.46 5.13
CA PRO A 590 -45.91 31.95 6.50
C PRO A 590 -47.12 32.64 7.17
N GLY A 591 -47.06 32.76 8.51
CA GLY A 591 -47.87 33.64 9.35
C GLY A 591 -46.99 34.45 10.34
N PRO A 592 -47.43 35.61 10.87
CA PRO A 592 -46.49 36.69 11.21
C PRO A 592 -46.21 36.97 12.71
N ALA A 593 -44.98 37.45 12.93
CA ALA A 593 -44.56 38.48 13.89
C ALA A 593 -44.74 38.29 15.41
N ALA A 594 -43.61 38.12 16.12
CA ALA A 594 -43.41 38.65 17.47
C ALA A 594 -41.92 38.99 17.73
N GLN A 595 -41.61 40.28 17.91
CA GLN A 595 -40.46 40.80 18.67
C GLN A 595 -40.97 41.15 20.10
N PRO A 596 -40.14 41.33 21.16
CA PRO A 596 -38.93 42.17 21.15
C PRO A 596 -37.79 41.80 22.14
N THR A 597 -36.78 42.70 22.27
CA THR A 597 -35.83 42.90 23.40
C THR A 597 -35.07 41.67 23.94
N GLY A 598 -33.74 41.59 23.79
CA GLY A 598 -32.76 42.26 24.67
C GLY A 598 -31.98 41.19 25.48
N THR A 599 -30.77 41.37 26.01
CA THR A 599 -29.88 42.54 26.11
C THR A 599 -28.43 42.03 26.21
N SER A 600 -27.43 42.75 25.72
CA SER A 600 -26.01 42.41 25.94
C SER A 600 -25.47 43.06 27.22
N PRO A 601 -24.60 42.37 27.96
CA PRO A 601 -23.44 42.98 28.60
C PRO A 601 -22.13 42.33 28.13
N SER A 602 -21.05 43.11 28.15
CA SER A 602 -19.73 42.77 27.61
C SER A 602 -18.67 42.53 28.69
N THR A 603 -17.46 42.14 28.26
CA THR A 603 -16.19 41.99 29.01
C THR A 603 -16.01 40.71 29.86
N PRO A 604 -14.77 40.27 30.12
CA PRO A 604 -13.67 40.12 29.15
C PRO A 604 -12.99 38.73 29.22
N ALA A 605 -12.09 38.44 28.29
CA ALA A 605 -11.42 37.13 28.19
C ALA A 605 -10.28 36.93 29.23
N PRO A 606 -10.06 35.69 29.71
CA PRO A 606 -8.82 35.27 30.33
C PRO A 606 -7.81 34.74 29.28
N SER A 607 -6.55 35.11 29.41
CA SER A 607 -5.44 34.55 28.60
C SER A 607 -5.10 33.11 29.03
N PRO A 608 -4.55 32.26 28.13
CA PRO A 608 -4.25 30.86 28.47
C PRO A 608 -3.07 30.72 29.45
N SER A 609 -3.25 29.87 30.46
CA SER A 609 -2.17 29.43 31.34
C SER A 609 -1.37 28.29 30.69
N ALA A 610 -0.05 28.46 30.57
CA ALA A 610 0.83 27.47 29.96
C ALA A 610 0.91 26.16 30.78
N THR A 611 1.07 25.04 30.06
CA THR A 611 1.53 23.76 30.64
C THR A 611 3.06 23.72 30.54
N PRO A 612 3.80 23.30 31.58
CA PRO A 612 5.25 23.53 31.65
C PRO A 612 6.06 22.61 30.73
N SER A 613 7.06 23.18 30.05
CA SER A 613 8.15 22.44 29.41
C SER A 613 8.93 21.60 30.45
N PRO A 614 9.46 20.43 30.09
CA PRO A 614 10.30 19.65 30.99
C PRO A 614 11.56 20.42 31.38
N THR A 615 11.88 20.47 32.67
CA THR A 615 13.07 21.17 33.16
C THR A 615 14.36 20.43 32.77
N PRO A 616 15.48 21.12 32.46
CA PRO A 616 16.71 20.49 31.93
C PRO A 616 17.30 19.35 32.76
N ARG A 617 16.99 19.26 34.06
CA ARG A 617 17.47 18.20 34.96
C ARG A 617 16.83 16.82 34.69
N ALA A 618 15.74 16.75 33.91
CA ALA A 618 15.05 15.50 33.56
C ALA A 618 15.55 14.86 32.24
N ALA A 619 16.46 15.53 31.52
CA ALA A 619 16.92 15.20 30.17
C ALA A 619 18.32 14.56 30.10
N CYS A 620 18.94 14.38 31.27
CA CYS A 620 20.33 13.96 31.41
C CYS A 620 20.42 12.54 31.97
N ARG A 621 21.11 11.65 31.25
CA ARG A 621 21.31 10.23 31.61
C ARG A 621 22.43 10.02 32.61
N GLN A 622 23.46 10.86 32.60
CA GLN A 622 24.64 10.72 33.45
C GLN A 622 25.21 12.07 33.86
N TRP A 623 25.52 12.22 35.15
CA TRP A 623 26.06 13.42 35.78
C TRP A 623 27.49 13.18 36.29
N ASP A 624 28.30 14.23 36.38
CA ASP A 624 29.62 14.18 37.04
C ASP A 624 29.54 14.53 38.55
N ASP A 625 30.67 14.39 39.25
CA ASP A 625 30.84 14.70 40.68
C ASP A 625 30.59 16.19 41.06
N LYS A 626 30.24 17.04 40.08
CA LYS A 626 30.02 18.49 40.22
C LYS A 626 28.63 18.93 39.74
N GLU A 627 27.72 17.97 39.52
CA GLU A 627 26.38 18.18 38.96
C GLU A 627 26.34 18.76 37.52
N ASN A 628 27.38 18.55 36.71
CA ASN A 628 27.29 18.77 35.25
C ASN A 628 26.72 17.53 34.57
N CYS A 629 25.90 17.71 33.53
CA CYS A 629 25.55 16.59 32.65
C CYS A 629 26.74 16.18 31.78
N VAL A 630 26.95 14.87 31.61
CA VAL A 630 27.98 14.30 30.71
C VAL A 630 27.41 13.35 29.65
N ALA A 631 26.14 12.94 29.76
CA ALA A 631 25.43 12.23 28.68
C ALA A 631 23.93 12.57 28.69
N CYS A 632 23.38 12.88 27.51
CA CYS A 632 21.97 13.25 27.31
C CYS A 632 21.14 12.08 26.76
N ASP A 633 19.81 12.24 26.74
CA ASP A 633 18.95 11.39 25.92
C ASP A 633 19.25 11.55 24.41
N PRO A 634 19.12 10.49 23.57
CA PRO A 634 19.44 10.54 22.13
C PRO A 634 18.67 11.56 21.28
N ALA A 635 17.63 12.19 21.84
CA ALA A 635 16.89 13.28 21.22
C ALA A 635 17.46 14.68 21.55
N LEU A 636 18.58 14.75 22.28
CA LEU A 636 19.15 15.98 22.83
C LEU A 636 20.68 15.99 22.72
N LEU A 637 21.24 17.18 22.53
CA LEU A 637 22.67 17.42 22.33
C LEU A 637 23.30 17.96 23.62
N LEU A 638 24.50 17.51 23.95
CA LEU A 638 25.23 18.02 25.11
C LEU A 638 25.91 19.36 24.79
N HIS A 639 25.66 20.39 25.61
CA HIS A 639 26.32 21.69 25.54
C HIS A 639 26.64 22.22 26.94
N GLN A 640 27.92 22.46 27.23
CA GLN A 640 28.40 23.09 28.48
C GLN A 640 27.78 22.52 29.78
N GLY A 641 27.63 21.20 29.87
CA GLY A 641 27.07 20.54 31.05
C GLY A 641 25.54 20.47 31.12
N ALA A 642 24.83 20.88 30.07
CA ALA A 642 23.37 20.78 29.94
C ALA A 642 22.95 20.11 28.63
N CYS A 643 21.75 19.52 28.62
CA CYS A 643 21.14 18.95 27.41
C CYS A 643 20.25 19.99 26.73
N VAL A 644 20.49 20.24 25.44
CA VAL A 644 19.77 21.21 24.61
C VAL A 644 19.16 20.53 23.38
N TRP A 645 18.01 21.04 22.93
CA TRP A 645 17.33 20.54 21.72
C TRP A 645 18.02 20.99 20.43
N GLU A 646 18.67 22.15 20.48
CA GLU A 646 19.39 22.77 19.37
C GLU A 646 20.66 23.45 19.92
N CYS A 647 21.73 23.48 19.13
CA CYS A 647 22.98 24.13 19.55
C CYS A 647 22.86 25.66 19.48
N PRO A 648 23.39 26.40 20.48
CA PRO A 648 23.38 27.86 20.44
C PRO A 648 24.29 28.40 19.32
N ALA A 649 24.02 29.62 18.87
CA ALA A 649 24.80 30.27 17.81
C ALA A 649 26.32 30.26 18.10
N GLY A 650 27.11 30.01 17.06
CA GLY A 650 28.54 29.71 17.17
C GLY A 650 28.88 28.23 17.42
N PHE A 651 27.88 27.34 17.51
CA PHE A 651 28.05 25.88 17.63
C PHE A 651 27.16 25.12 16.63
N PHE A 652 27.58 23.92 16.23
CA PHE A 652 26.83 22.99 15.37
C PHE A 652 26.65 21.62 16.04
N ALA A 653 25.70 20.84 15.53
CA ALA A 653 25.38 19.52 16.05
C ALA A 653 26.36 18.44 15.54
N GLY A 654 27.14 17.87 16.46
CA GLY A 654 27.85 16.59 16.27
C GLY A 654 27.42 15.58 17.35
N ALA A 655 28.35 14.79 17.88
CA ALA A 655 28.12 13.97 19.08
C ALA A 655 27.86 14.82 20.36
N ALA A 656 28.16 16.12 20.28
CA ALA A 656 27.82 17.18 21.21
C ALA A 656 27.69 18.48 20.40
N CYS A 657 27.33 19.61 21.03
CA CYS A 657 27.39 20.91 20.37
C CYS A 657 28.85 21.39 20.26
N LEU A 658 29.43 21.26 19.07
CA LEU A 658 30.83 21.57 18.75
C LEU A 658 30.96 23.01 18.21
N PRO A 659 32.05 23.74 18.50
CA PRO A 659 32.20 25.12 18.06
C PRO A 659 32.39 25.22 16.53
N CYS A 660 31.82 26.27 15.94
CA CYS A 660 32.06 26.66 14.56
C CYS A 660 33.52 27.10 14.34
N HIS A 661 33.96 27.08 13.08
CA HIS A 661 35.20 27.77 12.71
C HIS A 661 35.07 29.28 12.98
N ALA A 662 36.16 29.92 13.40
CA ALA A 662 36.17 31.32 13.86
C ALA A 662 35.84 32.36 12.76
N SER A 663 35.73 31.95 11.50
CA SER A 663 35.26 32.77 10.37
C SER A 663 33.74 32.76 10.18
N CYS A 664 33.01 31.85 10.82
CA CYS A 664 31.55 31.73 10.72
C CYS A 664 30.86 32.32 11.95
N ALA A 665 29.64 32.85 11.79
CA ALA A 665 28.74 33.18 12.90
C ALA A 665 27.76 32.03 13.22
N GLN A 666 27.37 31.26 12.21
CA GLN A 666 26.69 29.98 12.31
C GLN A 666 27.28 29.02 11.26
N CYS A 667 27.23 27.72 11.51
CA CYS A 667 27.88 26.71 10.66
C CYS A 667 27.12 25.38 10.68
N GLY A 668 27.33 24.55 9.65
CA GLY A 668 26.89 23.15 9.59
C GLY A 668 27.98 22.15 9.99
N GLY A 669 29.20 22.62 10.24
CA GLY A 669 30.38 21.82 10.48
C GLY A 669 31.55 22.66 11.02
N HIS A 670 32.73 22.05 11.13
CA HIS A 670 33.90 22.65 11.78
C HIS A 670 34.88 23.35 10.81
N SER A 671 34.66 23.25 9.49
CA SER A 671 35.52 23.89 8.48
C SER A 671 35.24 25.39 8.35
N ASP A 672 36.21 26.13 7.81
CA ASP A 672 36.03 27.52 7.37
C ASP A 672 35.18 27.63 6.08
N SER A 673 34.85 26.49 5.49
CA SER A 673 33.90 26.27 4.38
C SER A 673 32.53 25.75 4.81
N ASP A 674 32.23 25.63 6.11
CA ASP A 674 30.94 25.09 6.57
C ASP A 674 30.00 26.20 7.08
N CYS A 675 30.24 27.46 6.71
CA CYS A 675 29.50 28.60 7.24
C CYS A 675 28.07 28.66 6.69
N LEU A 676 27.09 28.79 7.59
CA LEU A 676 25.68 29.07 7.28
C LEU A 676 25.37 30.57 7.40
N SER A 677 26.11 31.29 8.25
CA SER A 677 26.05 32.76 8.33
C SER A 677 27.40 33.35 8.73
N CYS A 678 27.64 34.62 8.38
CA CYS A 678 28.93 35.28 8.50
C CYS A 678 28.95 36.37 9.58
N PRO A 679 30.11 36.63 10.23
CA PRO A 679 30.26 37.74 11.16
C PRO A 679 30.02 39.12 10.49
N PRO A 680 29.54 40.14 11.23
CA PRO A 680 29.31 41.47 10.69
C PRO A 680 30.55 42.06 9.99
N GLY A 681 30.38 42.52 8.75
CA GLY A 681 31.47 42.98 7.87
C GLY A 681 31.92 41.95 6.84
N SER A 682 31.33 40.75 6.83
CA SER A 682 31.57 39.72 5.82
C SER A 682 30.26 39.12 5.29
N GLU A 683 30.27 38.70 4.03
CA GLU A 683 29.16 38.03 3.35
C GLU A 683 29.52 36.58 2.99
N LEU A 684 28.50 35.73 2.80
CA LEU A 684 28.66 34.32 2.49
C LEU A 684 28.83 34.10 0.99
N VAL A 685 29.93 33.46 0.59
CA VAL A 685 30.22 33.12 -0.80
C VAL A 685 29.42 31.87 -1.20
N PHE A 686 28.27 32.09 -1.84
CA PHE A 686 27.44 31.02 -2.40
C PHE A 686 28.23 30.21 -3.43
N GLY A 687 28.29 28.89 -3.21
CA GLY A 687 29.13 27.95 -3.98
C GLY A 687 30.35 27.44 -3.21
N GLU A 688 30.88 28.21 -2.25
CA GLU A 688 32.02 27.79 -1.40
C GLU A 688 31.64 27.63 0.08
N GLN A 689 30.53 28.20 0.55
CA GLN A 689 30.10 28.22 1.96
C GLN A 689 31.16 28.84 2.92
N ARG A 690 32.02 29.70 2.37
CA ARG A 690 33.05 30.49 3.09
C ARG A 690 32.58 31.93 3.30
N CYS A 691 33.05 32.57 4.36
CA CYS A 691 32.80 33.99 4.61
C CYS A 691 33.92 34.88 4.05
N ALA A 692 33.57 35.94 3.32
CA ALA A 692 34.50 36.89 2.72
C ALA A 692 34.18 38.34 3.16
N THR A 693 35.22 39.10 3.52
CA THR A 693 35.07 40.52 3.94
C THR A 693 34.71 41.42 2.77
N LEU A 694 33.72 42.30 2.96
CA LEU A 694 33.35 43.30 1.97
C LEU A 694 34.45 44.38 1.82
N PRO A 695 34.73 44.89 0.60
CA PRO A 695 35.67 45.98 0.40
C PRO A 695 35.06 47.34 0.82
N ASP A 696 35.78 48.11 1.64
CA ASP A 696 35.32 49.40 2.16
C ASP A 696 34.99 50.43 1.06
N ALA A 697 33.76 50.96 1.10
CA ALA A 697 33.27 51.97 0.16
C ALA A 697 33.74 53.39 0.55
N ALA A 698 35.01 53.72 0.25
CA ALA A 698 35.59 55.03 0.60
C ALA A 698 36.35 55.75 -0.53
N THR A 699 35.87 56.97 -0.84
CA THR A 699 36.53 58.08 -1.56
C THR A 699 36.58 58.08 -3.11
N ASP A 700 36.83 59.29 -3.64
CA ASP A 700 36.39 59.84 -4.93
C ASP A 700 37.59 60.37 -5.77
N LYS A 701 37.31 60.73 -7.04
CA LYS A 701 38.12 61.55 -7.98
C LYS A 701 39.15 60.82 -8.84
N ARG A 702 38.86 60.75 -10.15
CA ARG A 702 39.38 61.76 -11.11
C ARG A 702 38.70 61.74 -12.48
N THR A 703 38.55 62.95 -13.04
CA THR A 703 38.08 63.21 -14.41
C THR A 703 39.23 63.27 -15.42
N ALA A 704 39.12 62.60 -16.57
CA ALA A 704 39.81 63.00 -17.80
C ALA A 704 39.13 62.47 -19.08
N ARG A 705 38.86 63.39 -20.02
CA ARG A 705 38.62 63.15 -21.46
C ARG A 705 39.90 63.56 -22.22
N PRO A 706 40.02 63.39 -23.56
CA PRO A 706 39.35 62.46 -24.48
C PRO A 706 40.33 61.74 -25.44
N ALA A 707 39.82 60.85 -26.29
CA ALA A 707 40.38 60.62 -27.63
C ALA A 707 39.26 60.31 -28.63
N THR A 708 39.19 61.06 -29.73
CA THR A 708 38.23 60.87 -30.83
C THR A 708 38.95 60.47 -32.09
N LEU A 709 38.35 59.62 -32.93
CA LEU A 709 38.18 59.89 -34.37
C LEU A 709 37.24 58.87 -35.04
N SER A 710 36.52 59.34 -36.06
CA SER A 710 35.58 58.61 -36.92
C SER A 710 36.17 58.62 -38.37
N PRO A 711 35.43 58.45 -39.50
CA PRO A 711 34.04 58.04 -39.73
C PRO A 711 33.85 57.06 -40.94
N MET A 712 32.60 56.98 -41.44
CA MET A 712 32.13 56.63 -42.81
C MET A 712 31.60 55.19 -43.02
N THR A 713 30.49 54.95 -43.74
CA THR A 713 29.58 55.86 -44.48
C THR A 713 28.13 55.35 -44.52
N THR A 714 27.16 56.27 -44.65
CA THR A 714 25.73 56.00 -44.99
C THR A 714 25.54 56.02 -46.53
N PRO A 715 24.47 55.43 -47.14
CA PRO A 715 23.13 56.07 -47.13
C PRO A 715 21.86 55.17 -47.28
N ASN A 716 20.71 55.74 -46.88
CA ASN A 716 19.33 55.64 -47.42
C ASN A 716 18.67 54.28 -47.77
N GLY A 717 17.45 54.08 -47.25
CA GLY A 717 16.44 53.19 -47.87
C GLY A 717 15.19 52.90 -47.02
N THR A 718 14.04 53.46 -47.36
CA THR A 718 12.70 53.12 -46.82
C THR A 718 11.60 53.40 -47.87
N PRO A 719 10.40 52.79 -47.80
CA PRO A 719 10.18 51.34 -47.63
C PRO A 719 9.07 50.76 -48.57
N ALA A 720 9.14 49.49 -48.97
CA ALA A 720 8.00 48.81 -49.65
C ALA A 720 8.01 47.26 -49.56
N LEU A 721 7.00 46.73 -48.85
CA LEU A 721 6.29 45.44 -49.00
C LEU A 721 6.83 44.32 -49.93
N THR A 722 7.41 43.27 -49.34
CA THR A 722 7.18 41.83 -49.65
C THR A 722 7.32 41.04 -48.32
N ALA A 723 6.36 40.25 -47.85
CA ALA A 723 5.73 39.02 -48.39
C ALA A 723 6.60 37.76 -48.20
N ALA A 724 6.02 36.70 -47.61
CA ALA A 724 6.72 35.56 -47.01
C ALA A 724 6.90 34.33 -47.95
N PRO A 725 7.86 33.43 -47.67
CA PRO A 725 8.01 32.15 -48.38
C PRO A 725 6.96 31.09 -47.97
N PRO A 726 6.73 30.03 -48.78
CA PRO A 726 5.53 29.18 -48.71
C PRO A 726 5.70 27.82 -47.99
N PRO A 727 4.59 27.12 -47.65
CA PRO A 727 4.58 25.79 -47.03
C PRO A 727 4.70 24.62 -48.04
N PRO A 728 5.05 23.39 -47.58
CA PRO A 728 5.02 22.16 -48.38
C PRO A 728 3.59 21.62 -48.65
N PRO A 729 3.41 20.68 -49.61
CA PRO A 729 2.13 20.52 -50.33
C PRO A 729 1.24 19.32 -49.93
N PRO A 730 -0.07 19.36 -50.28
CA PRO A 730 -1.02 18.24 -50.11
C PRO A 730 -1.07 17.28 -51.33
N PRO A 731 -1.62 16.06 -51.18
CA PRO A 731 -1.90 15.15 -52.30
C PRO A 731 -3.10 15.61 -53.15
N GLY A 732 -3.03 15.38 -54.47
CA GLY A 732 -4.04 15.82 -55.45
C GLY A 732 -4.93 14.70 -56.03
N PRO A 733 -6.07 15.03 -56.70
CA PRO A 733 -7.16 14.09 -56.95
C PRO A 733 -7.49 13.82 -58.44
N ASN A 734 -8.42 12.88 -58.69
CA ASN A 734 -9.45 12.96 -59.74
C ASN A 734 -10.69 12.15 -59.28
N ASN A 735 -11.94 12.66 -59.30
CA ASN A 735 -12.81 13.05 -60.43
C ASN A 735 -13.19 11.88 -61.37
N ASN A 736 -14.45 11.71 -61.80
CA ASN A 736 -15.75 12.22 -61.32
C ASN A 736 -16.90 11.48 -62.06
N SER A 737 -18.03 11.17 -61.41
CA SER A 737 -19.39 11.24 -61.98
C SER A 737 -20.46 10.68 -61.03
N ARG A 738 -21.72 11.16 -61.18
CA ARG A 738 -22.90 10.75 -60.41
C ARG A 738 -23.76 9.78 -61.23
N ILE A 739 -24.58 8.95 -60.57
CA ILE A 739 -26.06 8.86 -60.73
C ILE A 739 -26.66 7.84 -59.73
N VAL A 740 -27.93 8.05 -59.37
CA VAL A 740 -28.80 7.25 -58.46
C VAL A 740 -29.95 6.63 -59.30
N PRO A 741 -30.79 5.66 -58.85
CA PRO A 741 -30.92 5.04 -57.51
C PRO A 741 -31.16 3.48 -57.50
N ALA A 742 -31.37 2.94 -56.28
CA ALA A 742 -32.32 1.90 -55.84
C ALA A 742 -32.72 0.63 -56.66
N ALA A 743 -32.86 -0.46 -55.90
CA ALA A 743 -33.88 -1.53 -55.96
C ALA A 743 -33.72 -2.80 -56.84
N SER A 744 -33.63 -3.94 -56.13
CA SER A 744 -34.40 -5.19 -56.34
C SER A 744 -34.04 -6.21 -57.45
N PHE A 745 -34.38 -7.49 -57.17
CA PHE A 745 -34.26 -8.72 -57.99
C PHE A 745 -32.82 -9.11 -58.43
N ALA A 746 -32.28 -10.34 -58.32
CA ALA A 746 -32.75 -11.74 -58.31
C ALA A 746 -32.60 -12.48 -59.67
N GLY A 747 -31.76 -13.52 -59.68
CA GLY A 747 -31.46 -14.39 -60.85
C GLY A 747 -30.40 -13.81 -61.80
N GLY A 748 -29.61 -14.61 -62.53
CA GLY A 748 -29.44 -16.07 -62.52
C GLY A 748 -28.93 -16.61 -63.88
N ALA A 749 -28.27 -17.80 -63.87
CA ALA A 749 -27.76 -18.54 -65.05
C ALA A 749 -26.62 -17.84 -65.86
N THR A 750 -25.70 -18.49 -66.58
CA THR A 750 -25.22 -19.89 -66.76
C THR A 750 -23.76 -19.81 -67.26
N ARG A 751 -22.86 -20.82 -67.25
CA ARG A 751 -22.81 -22.15 -67.92
C ARG A 751 -21.41 -22.76 -67.60
N GLY A 752 -21.09 -24.06 -67.65
CA GLY A 752 -21.85 -25.29 -67.93
C GLY A 752 -20.92 -26.53 -68.04
N GLY A 753 -21.50 -27.74 -68.19
CA GLY A 753 -20.81 -29.05 -68.16
C GLY A 753 -20.71 -29.60 -66.73
N GLY A 754 -20.86 -30.90 -66.41
CA GLY A 754 -21.00 -32.16 -67.17
C GLY A 754 -20.22 -33.25 -66.39
N SER A 755 -20.67 -34.50 -66.16
CA SER A 755 -21.77 -35.32 -66.72
C SER A 755 -22.14 -36.51 -65.80
N ASP A 756 -23.38 -37.02 -65.89
CA ASP A 756 -23.83 -38.42 -65.66
C ASP A 756 -23.65 -39.11 -64.26
N VAL A 757 -24.51 -40.04 -63.77
CA VAL A 757 -25.85 -40.53 -64.17
C VAL A 757 -26.55 -41.25 -62.97
N THR A 758 -27.90 -41.27 -62.93
CA THR A 758 -28.82 -42.02 -62.01
C THR A 758 -28.73 -41.80 -60.48
N GLY A 759 -29.84 -41.72 -59.73
CA GLY A 759 -31.26 -41.59 -60.14
C GLY A 759 -32.29 -41.90 -59.02
N ALA A 760 -33.46 -41.23 -59.09
CA ALA A 760 -34.75 -41.54 -58.42
C ALA A 760 -34.81 -41.59 -56.86
N ALA A 761 -35.90 -41.18 -56.19
CA ALA A 761 -37.05 -40.33 -56.55
C ALA A 761 -37.79 -39.87 -55.27
N GLU A 762 -38.52 -38.74 -55.37
CA GLU A 762 -39.81 -38.35 -54.74
C GLU A 762 -40.26 -38.81 -53.31
N ALA A 763 -41.15 -38.11 -52.58
CA ALA A 763 -41.57 -36.70 -52.50
C ALA A 763 -42.67 -36.54 -51.40
N LYS A 764 -42.83 -35.33 -50.82
CA LYS A 764 -44.13 -34.74 -50.33
C LYS A 764 -44.88 -35.43 -49.15
N VAL A 765 -45.77 -34.79 -48.37
CA VAL A 765 -46.03 -33.36 -48.02
C VAL A 765 -46.98 -33.25 -46.80
N LYS A 766 -46.95 -32.13 -46.03
CA LYS A 766 -47.89 -31.72 -44.93
C LYS A 766 -47.90 -32.66 -43.71
N GLY A 767 -48.21 -32.24 -42.46
CA GLY A 767 -48.92 -31.06 -41.93
C GLY A 767 -50.32 -31.46 -41.43
N GLY A 768 -50.89 -30.98 -40.32
CA GLY A 768 -50.47 -30.01 -39.28
C GLY A 768 -51.62 -29.82 -38.26
N THR A 769 -51.51 -28.90 -37.28
CA THR A 769 -52.46 -28.69 -36.13
C THR A 769 -52.57 -29.88 -35.17
N GLY A 770 -52.98 -29.79 -33.91
CA GLY A 770 -53.29 -28.70 -32.96
C GLY A 770 -53.47 -29.38 -31.58
N ASP A 771 -53.05 -28.86 -30.43
CA ASP A 771 -53.49 -27.68 -29.66
C ASP A 771 -53.97 -28.16 -28.27
N ASP A 772 -53.98 -27.27 -27.28
CA ASP A 772 -54.61 -27.33 -25.95
C ASP A 772 -54.22 -28.37 -24.86
N THR A 773 -54.68 -28.03 -23.65
CA THR A 773 -54.03 -28.05 -22.33
C THR A 773 -54.28 -29.24 -21.38
N LYS A 774 -53.34 -29.41 -20.41
CA LYS A 774 -53.51 -29.78 -18.97
C LYS A 774 -54.43 -30.97 -18.56
N ALA A 775 -53.85 -31.96 -17.86
CA ALA A 775 -54.03 -32.16 -16.39
C ALA A 775 -53.63 -33.57 -15.87
N PHE A 776 -52.87 -33.62 -14.75
CA PHE A 776 -52.77 -34.75 -13.78
C PHE A 776 -52.27 -36.14 -14.29
N SER A 777 -51.65 -37.03 -13.50
CA SER A 777 -51.04 -36.93 -12.16
C SER A 777 -49.89 -37.96 -12.01
N ALA A 778 -49.12 -37.84 -10.92
CA ALA A 778 -47.93 -38.60 -10.58
C ALA A 778 -48.05 -40.14 -10.65
N LEU A 779 -47.15 -40.80 -11.43
CA LEU A 779 -46.70 -42.18 -11.17
C LEU A 779 -45.45 -42.63 -12.00
N LEU A 780 -44.33 -41.89 -12.05
CA LEU A 780 -43.08 -42.43 -12.65
C LEU A 780 -41.72 -41.86 -12.15
N THR A 781 -41.56 -41.54 -10.86
CA THR A 781 -40.27 -41.09 -10.29
C THR A 781 -39.90 -41.88 -9.02
N GLY A 782 -39.53 -43.15 -9.19
CA GLY A 782 -39.19 -44.03 -8.03
C GLY A 782 -38.19 -45.16 -8.29
N LEU A 783 -37.58 -45.27 -9.48
CA LEU A 783 -36.81 -46.47 -9.88
C LEU A 783 -35.43 -46.23 -10.52
N VAL A 784 -34.94 -44.99 -10.56
CA VAL A 784 -33.61 -44.65 -11.16
C VAL A 784 -32.54 -44.32 -10.12
N VAL A 785 -32.92 -43.83 -8.93
CA VAL A 785 -31.96 -43.35 -7.91
C VAL A 785 -31.24 -44.48 -7.15
N CYS A 786 -31.82 -45.68 -7.06
CA CYS A 786 -31.17 -46.83 -6.39
C CYS A 786 -30.00 -47.46 -7.17
N GLY A 787 -29.86 -47.21 -8.48
CA GLY A 787 -28.86 -47.90 -9.31
C GLY A 787 -27.43 -47.38 -9.16
N VAL A 788 -27.25 -46.07 -8.94
CA VAL A 788 -25.94 -45.40 -9.07
C VAL A 788 -25.13 -45.42 -7.76
N MET A 789 -25.80 -45.34 -6.60
CA MET A 789 -25.13 -45.33 -5.29
C MET A 789 -24.45 -46.67 -4.93
N ALA A 790 -24.85 -47.78 -5.55
CA ALA A 790 -24.29 -49.10 -5.27
C ALA A 790 -22.86 -49.31 -5.79
N VAL A 791 -22.41 -48.53 -6.78
CA VAL A 791 -21.11 -48.74 -7.45
C VAL A 791 -19.96 -47.99 -6.77
N LEU A 792 -20.21 -46.79 -6.25
CA LEU A 792 -19.17 -45.99 -5.57
C LEU A 792 -18.67 -46.62 -4.25
N PHE A 793 -19.53 -47.34 -3.54
CA PHE A 793 -19.20 -47.85 -2.20
C PHE A 793 -18.15 -48.98 -2.21
N CYS A 794 -18.05 -49.74 -3.31
CA CYS A 794 -17.10 -50.84 -3.43
C CYS A 794 -15.66 -50.40 -3.77
N VAL A 795 -15.46 -49.22 -4.37
CA VAL A 795 -14.14 -48.75 -4.78
C VAL A 795 -13.36 -48.12 -3.62
N VAL A 796 -14.04 -47.37 -2.75
CA VAL A 796 -13.40 -46.58 -1.68
C VAL A 796 -12.87 -47.45 -0.53
N PHE A 797 -13.54 -48.57 -0.19
CA PHE A 797 -13.11 -49.45 0.92
C PHE A 797 -12.20 -50.62 0.49
N GLY A 798 -12.02 -50.88 -0.80
CA GLY A 798 -11.17 -51.98 -1.29
C GLY A 798 -9.66 -51.71 -1.24
N GLY A 799 -9.23 -50.44 -1.32
CA GLY A 799 -7.81 -50.09 -1.42
C GLY A 799 -7.01 -50.19 -0.12
N LEU A 800 -7.66 -50.14 1.05
CA LEU A 800 -7.01 -49.82 2.32
C LEU A 800 -6.56 -51.03 3.17
N GLN A 801 -6.28 -52.18 2.54
CA GLN A 801 -5.73 -53.36 3.24
C GLN A 801 -4.43 -53.94 2.63
N LEU A 802 -3.95 -53.47 1.48
CA LEU A 802 -2.76 -54.06 0.82
C LEU A 802 -1.41 -53.38 1.20
N ALA A 803 -1.43 -52.26 1.91
CA ALA A 803 -0.22 -51.52 2.30
C ALA A 803 0.44 -51.98 3.62
N ALA A 804 -0.20 -52.87 4.39
CA ALA A 804 0.26 -53.26 5.73
C ALA A 804 1.17 -54.51 5.76
N ALA A 805 1.41 -55.17 4.62
CA ALA A 805 2.00 -56.51 4.57
C ALA A 805 3.51 -56.58 4.25
N LEU A 806 4.18 -55.45 3.97
CA LEU A 806 5.58 -55.43 3.48
C LEU A 806 6.49 -54.40 4.19
N ARG A 807 6.83 -54.64 5.47
CA ARG A 807 8.02 -54.04 6.13
C ARG A 807 8.49 -54.79 7.40
N GLY A 808 8.60 -56.11 7.31
CA GLY A 808 9.07 -56.95 8.42
C GLY A 808 10.48 -57.52 8.22
N LYS A 809 11.52 -56.80 8.70
CA LYS A 809 12.81 -57.31 9.25
C LYS A 809 13.85 -56.18 9.39
N ARG A 810 14.35 -55.96 10.61
CA ARG A 810 15.69 -55.42 10.88
C ARG A 810 16.57 -56.56 11.43
N PRO A 811 17.87 -56.64 11.14
CA PRO A 811 18.84 -57.23 12.04
C PRO A 811 19.19 -56.22 13.17
N ALA A 812 19.73 -56.71 14.27
CA ALA A 812 20.25 -55.88 15.37
C ALA A 812 21.78 -56.04 15.49
N TYR A 813 22.42 -55.06 16.13
CA TYR A 813 23.75 -55.17 16.75
C TYR A 813 23.80 -54.26 17.98
N ASP A 814 24.64 -54.61 18.96
CA ASP A 814 24.50 -54.19 20.37
C ASP A 814 25.45 -53.08 20.83
N ALA A 815 25.00 -52.35 21.86
CA ALA A 815 25.78 -51.62 22.88
C ALA A 815 26.71 -50.47 22.40
N VAL A 816 27.23 -49.54 23.22
CA VAL A 816 27.49 -49.48 24.68
C VAL A 816 27.16 -48.08 25.24
N SER A 817 26.99 -47.93 26.56
CA SER A 817 26.99 -46.65 27.29
C SER A 817 27.97 -46.69 28.48
N PRO A 818 28.64 -45.56 28.76
CA PRO A 818 28.54 -44.85 30.05
C PRO A 818 27.98 -43.42 29.83
N ARG A 819 27.49 -42.62 30.80
CA ARG A 819 27.66 -42.49 32.27
C ARG A 819 28.85 -41.60 32.70
N ALA A 820 28.63 -40.79 33.73
CA ALA A 820 29.36 -39.54 34.03
C ALA A 820 30.16 -39.58 35.35
N GLU A 821 31.06 -38.60 35.49
CA GLU A 821 31.73 -38.00 36.67
C GLU A 821 32.39 -36.68 36.12
N GLU A 822 32.33 -35.50 36.76
CA GLU A 822 33.17 -34.98 37.88
C GLU A 822 34.66 -34.78 37.41
N ASP A 823 35.36 -33.64 37.56
CA ASP A 823 35.25 -32.47 38.49
C ASP A 823 35.77 -31.11 37.90
N GLU A 824 35.71 -30.05 38.75
CA GLU A 824 36.50 -28.79 38.96
C GLU A 824 37.70 -28.43 38.00
N GLU A 825 38.17 -27.18 37.86
CA GLU A 825 38.46 -26.12 38.85
C GLU A 825 38.50 -24.69 38.23
N GLU A 826 38.48 -23.62 39.05
CA GLU A 826 38.61 -22.21 38.63
C GLU A 826 40.07 -21.80 38.29
N THR A 827 40.26 -20.70 37.54
CA THR A 827 41.01 -19.53 38.06
C THR A 827 40.93 -18.29 37.15
N SER A 828 40.80 -17.12 37.77
CA SER A 828 40.97 -15.80 37.15
C SER A 828 42.37 -15.22 37.39
N TYR A 829 42.92 -14.40 36.48
CA TYR A 829 43.36 -13.03 36.84
C TYR A 829 43.62 -12.16 35.59
N SER A 830 43.85 -10.85 35.79
CA SER A 830 44.11 -9.85 34.74
C SER A 830 45.34 -8.96 35.11
N PRO A 831 45.49 -7.73 34.59
CA PRO A 831 46.44 -7.39 33.53
C PRO A 831 47.73 -6.69 34.03
N ARG A 832 48.67 -6.39 33.11
CA ARG A 832 49.64 -5.30 33.33
C ARG A 832 50.20 -4.64 32.05
N GLN A 833 50.00 -3.33 32.02
CA GLN A 833 50.90 -2.23 31.64
C GLN A 833 52.39 -2.44 32.04
N ASP A 834 53.40 -1.71 31.52
CA ASP A 834 53.51 -0.60 30.55
C ASP A 834 54.88 -0.75 29.83
N GLU A 835 55.13 -0.04 28.72
CA GLU A 835 56.24 0.95 28.62
C GLU A 835 56.19 1.70 27.28
N ALA A 836 56.84 2.86 27.21
CA ALA A 836 56.78 3.78 26.07
C ALA A 836 58.16 4.40 25.80
N GLU A 837 58.45 4.69 24.53
CA GLU A 837 59.58 5.54 24.15
C GLU A 837 59.18 6.42 22.95
N SER A 838 59.70 7.64 22.92
CA SER A 838 59.32 8.68 21.97
C SER A 838 60.57 9.37 21.45
N GLU A 839 60.67 9.62 20.15
CA GLU A 839 61.52 10.69 19.62
C GLU A 839 61.01 11.22 18.27
N ASP A 840 61.60 12.31 17.81
CA ASP A 840 61.03 13.28 16.86
C ASP A 840 61.78 13.26 15.50
N GLU A 841 61.58 14.32 14.70
CA GLU A 841 62.19 14.69 13.42
C GLU A 841 61.53 14.20 12.11
N GLY A 842 61.35 15.18 11.21
CA GLY A 842 61.03 15.00 9.80
C GLY A 842 62.21 15.38 8.89
N PRO A 843 62.00 16.19 7.84
CA PRO A 843 61.38 15.64 6.63
C PRO A 843 62.24 15.83 5.35
N THR A 844 62.41 14.75 4.59
CA THR A 844 62.86 14.71 3.17
C THR A 844 62.24 13.47 2.49
N GLY A 845 62.19 13.29 1.16
CA GLY A 845 62.54 14.17 0.04
C GLY A 845 62.72 13.39 -1.28
N GLU A 846 61.91 13.73 -2.30
CA GLU A 846 62.12 13.47 -3.74
C GLU A 846 62.13 12.03 -4.36
N THR A 847 61.13 11.80 -5.22
CA THR A 847 61.21 11.21 -6.60
C THR A 847 61.40 9.70 -6.87
N LYS A 848 60.48 9.17 -7.69
CA LYS A 848 60.78 8.69 -9.07
C LYS A 848 59.53 8.71 -9.97
N LYS A 849 59.69 8.51 -11.29
CA LYS A 849 58.83 9.10 -12.34
C LYS A 849 58.79 8.29 -13.66
N PHE A 850 57.61 8.15 -14.30
CA PHE A 850 57.36 7.54 -15.64
C PHE A 850 57.79 6.04 -15.78
N ILE A 851 57.53 5.24 -16.82
CA ILE A 851 57.07 5.33 -18.25
C ILE A 851 56.14 4.08 -18.48
N SER A 852 55.01 4.00 -19.21
CA SER A 852 54.35 4.71 -20.35
C SER A 852 54.52 4.04 -21.75
N ALA A 853 53.64 4.39 -22.72
CA ALA A 853 53.49 3.89 -24.11
C ALA A 853 53.02 2.42 -24.32
N GLU A 854 52.54 1.97 -25.49
CA GLU A 854 51.59 2.46 -26.54
C GLU A 854 51.80 1.64 -27.85
N ALA A 855 50.87 1.81 -28.81
CA ALA A 855 50.88 1.39 -30.23
C ALA A 855 50.65 -0.12 -30.57
N GLY A 856 49.89 -0.47 -31.63
CA GLY A 856 48.96 0.34 -32.43
C GLY A 856 48.84 0.00 -33.92
N VAL A 857 47.70 -0.59 -34.35
CA VAL A 857 47.23 -0.77 -35.75
C VAL A 857 45.68 -0.81 -35.69
N GLY A 858 44.87 -0.30 -36.63
CA GLY A 858 45.10 0.38 -37.92
C GLY A 858 43.78 0.91 -38.52
N ARG A 859 43.60 0.91 -39.85
CA ARG A 859 42.32 1.24 -40.54
C ARG A 859 42.18 0.53 -41.90
N ILE A 860 40.96 0.10 -42.28
CA ILE A 860 40.47 0.07 -43.68
C ILE A 860 38.95 0.39 -43.72
N HIS A 861 38.55 1.17 -44.73
CA HIS A 861 37.19 1.45 -45.22
C HIS A 861 37.33 1.70 -46.75
N PRO A 862 36.26 1.70 -47.56
CA PRO A 862 35.12 0.78 -47.60
C PRO A 862 34.90 0.24 -49.05
N LYS A 863 33.90 -0.63 -49.27
CA LYS A 863 33.15 -0.69 -50.55
C LYS A 863 31.84 -1.46 -50.42
#